data_AF-A0A2N3MZX6-F1
#
_entry.id   AF-A0A2N3MZX6-F1
#
_cell.length_a   1.000
_cell.length_b   1.000
_cell.length_c   1.000
_cell.angle_alpha   90.00
_cell.angle_beta   90.00
_cell.angle_gamma   90.00
#
_symmetry.space_group_name_H-M   'P 1'
#
loop_
_entity.id
_entity.type
_entity.pdbx_description
1 polymer ?
#
loop_
_entity_poly.entity_id
_entity_poly.type
_entity_poly.pdbx_seq_one_letter_code
_entity_poly.pdbx_strand_id
1 'polypeptide(L)'
;MHKFIAKETPAKRTNPPSSDIPSSSPAFGTPAHPLKPFSATPLAAPARHAVLPIVLPPATLRPLAFRTFTKKHSLTLNSSSLAELASFIGRHCGSGWREEGLAEKVLEEVARSWKNRNGGVIVDGASPELKEILTTLEASMSGGKIISGGKGLSRQNSLMLESSQDPELANVRMGLPPNRTLMRGDSQTSLGVSNLAVDDDIDDESLNDVRKWLKVLNAYEQPRLVYNVDKKHFERETTKPSIMPSAPRKTLAFKNRFNVLHQRLLRHESFHTSAVTTARNTNKRRTPGAGQALKITQIANMLGRHGTQQMLLGMLVILPAGELAISDLTGTITLDLSRAMDYPENSAWFTPSMIVLVDGIYEEEDEEMGKGLGGTRGVGGVLGGKFIASFIGHLSCETRATSLGMTGADGAQDQSIGGGFGWIDFLGVGSERAVGQKMRRVEERLLRRLTTDEAADRSRLVVLGEVNLDNPKTLPALRKILSIYSAGDQAAAPLTLILMGNFVSQPVMARSRGKGSVEYKEYFDELGTVLADFPSLVKNSTFVFVPGDNDAWISAGTTGASSPLPRKPIPEVFTSRIRRLFTSNASNDSSNANPEAVWASNPSRLSLFGPNHEILLFRDDMLGRLQRNAVVVGGSRDTAVPNEDDGEDVTMTPAEDAVDAEGENSTERERVAQASLRTAKRLVKTVLDQGYLSPFQSSIRPVHWDYSWALHLYPLPSAMVLMDNTAPAFCVTYGRCHVMNPGSLLMADRRGTARWIEYKIGSLGQIRECGF
;
A
#
# COMPACT_ATOMS: atom_id res chain seq x y z
N MET A 1 20.90 -57.75 -60.66
CA MET A 1 20.09 -58.78 -61.36
C MET A 1 18.64 -58.35 -61.35
N HIS A 2 17.99 -58.63 -62.48
CA HIS A 2 16.68 -58.18 -62.92
C HIS A 2 15.48 -58.77 -62.12
N LYS A 3 14.40 -57.97 -62.04
CA LYS A 3 12.96 -58.36 -62.11
C LYS A 3 12.37 -59.10 -60.89
N PHE A 4 11.09 -58.99 -60.49
CA PHE A 4 9.86 -58.42 -61.06
C PHE A 4 8.77 -58.37 -59.95
N ILE A 5 7.89 -57.36 -60.03
CA ILE A 5 6.40 -57.41 -59.92
C ILE A 5 5.74 -58.16 -58.74
N ALA A 6 4.95 -57.43 -57.94
CA ALA A 6 3.51 -57.67 -57.75
C ALA A 6 2.87 -56.49 -57.00
N LYS A 7 1.74 -56.00 -57.51
CA LYS A 7 0.92 -54.93 -56.94
C LYS A 7 -0.51 -55.47 -56.88
N GLU A 8 -1.08 -55.61 -55.70
CA GLU A 8 -2.54 -55.59 -55.51
C GLU A 8 -2.92 -55.22 -54.05
N THR A 9 -3.96 -54.42 -53.97
CA THR A 9 -4.46 -53.50 -52.93
C THR A 9 -5.52 -54.13 -51.99
N PRO A 10 -6.16 -53.42 -51.03
CA PRO A 10 -5.73 -52.30 -50.18
C PRO A 10 -6.05 -52.52 -48.66
N ALA A 11 -5.30 -51.81 -47.80
CA ALA A 11 -5.49 -51.79 -46.35
C ALA A 11 -6.32 -50.59 -45.85
N LYS A 12 -7.15 -50.82 -44.83
CA LYS A 12 -7.83 -49.79 -44.02
C LYS A 12 -6.80 -48.94 -43.26
N ARG A 13 -6.91 -47.61 -43.39
CA ARG A 13 -6.05 -46.63 -42.73
C ARG A 13 -6.58 -46.27 -41.34
N THR A 14 -5.71 -46.38 -40.34
CA THR A 14 -5.79 -45.66 -39.06
C THR A 14 -4.47 -44.92 -38.87
N ASN A 15 -4.50 -43.59 -38.88
CA ASN A 15 -3.33 -42.74 -38.65
C ASN A 15 -3.17 -42.45 -37.14
N PRO A 16 -1.94 -42.53 -36.59
CA PRO A 16 -1.57 -41.94 -35.30
C PRO A 16 -1.04 -40.49 -35.46
N PRO A 17 -0.78 -39.77 -34.35
CA PRO A 17 -0.77 -38.31 -34.30
C PRO A 17 0.64 -37.70 -34.43
N SER A 18 0.71 -36.45 -34.88
CA SER A 18 1.92 -35.63 -34.81
C SER A 18 1.58 -34.21 -34.38
N SER A 19 2.11 -33.83 -33.22
CA SER A 19 2.47 -32.46 -32.87
C SER A 19 3.48 -31.93 -33.88
N ASP A 20 3.27 -30.72 -34.39
CA ASP A 20 4.34 -29.77 -34.68
C ASP A 20 3.78 -28.36 -34.90
N ILE A 21 4.45 -27.39 -34.28
CA ILE A 21 4.22 -25.94 -34.38
C ILE A 21 4.81 -25.45 -35.71
N PRO A 22 4.22 -24.45 -36.38
CA PRO A 22 5.01 -23.58 -37.25
C PRO A 22 4.98 -22.11 -36.82
N SER A 23 6.17 -21.54 -36.98
CA SER A 23 6.59 -20.16 -36.83
C SER A 23 6.06 -19.24 -37.95
N SER A 24 6.07 -17.93 -37.65
CA SER A 24 6.10 -16.75 -38.53
C SER A 24 4.81 -16.26 -39.23
N SER A 25 4.49 -14.98 -38.98
CA SER A 25 3.58 -14.13 -39.76
C SER A 25 4.40 -13.36 -40.83
N PRO A 26 3.84 -12.81 -41.94
CA PRO A 26 2.84 -11.73 -41.89
C PRO A 26 1.79 -11.67 -43.03
N ALA A 27 0.82 -10.75 -42.85
CA ALA A 27 -0.09 -10.15 -43.84
C ALA A 27 -1.41 -10.88 -44.23
N PHE A 28 -2.51 -10.20 -43.89
CA PHE A 28 -3.87 -10.24 -44.47
C PHE A 28 -4.45 -11.61 -44.89
N GLY A 29 -5.24 -12.19 -43.98
CA GLY A 29 -6.24 -13.20 -44.29
C GLY A 29 -7.23 -13.32 -43.14
N THR A 30 -8.47 -12.89 -43.33
CA THR A 30 -9.59 -13.14 -42.40
C THR A 30 -9.84 -14.64 -42.31
N PRO A 31 -9.83 -15.27 -41.13
CA PRO A 31 -10.14 -16.69 -41.01
C PRO A 31 -11.63 -16.95 -41.25
N ALA A 32 -11.93 -17.85 -42.19
CA ALA A 32 -13.27 -18.17 -42.70
C ALA A 32 -14.19 -18.94 -41.72
N HIS A 33 -13.87 -18.98 -40.41
CA HIS A 33 -14.76 -19.54 -39.38
C HIS A 33 -14.54 -18.83 -38.03
N PRO A 34 -15.51 -18.01 -37.57
CA PRO A 34 -15.46 -17.47 -36.21
C PRO A 34 -15.73 -18.61 -35.22
N LEU A 35 -14.73 -18.92 -34.38
CA LEU A 35 -14.88 -19.82 -33.24
C LEU A 35 -15.92 -19.22 -32.28
N LYS A 36 -17.04 -19.92 -32.08
CA LYS A 36 -18.05 -19.55 -31.08
C LYS A 36 -17.39 -19.51 -29.68
N PRO A 37 -17.58 -18.45 -28.88
CA PRO A 37 -17.07 -18.43 -27.53
C PRO A 37 -17.79 -19.50 -26.69
N PHE A 38 -17.00 -20.39 -26.10
CA PHE A 38 -17.45 -21.31 -25.07
C PHE A 38 -18.07 -20.52 -23.91
N SER A 39 -19.38 -20.64 -23.76
CA SER A 39 -20.12 -20.26 -22.56
C SER A 39 -19.77 -21.25 -21.44
N ALA A 40 -18.66 -21.02 -20.75
CA ALA A 40 -18.38 -21.71 -19.48
C ALA A 40 -19.19 -21.01 -18.39
N THR A 41 -20.38 -21.53 -18.10
CA THR A 41 -21.17 -21.15 -16.93
C THR A 41 -20.40 -21.58 -15.69
N PRO A 42 -19.91 -20.67 -14.82
CA PRO A 42 -19.38 -21.06 -13.53
C PRO A 42 -20.56 -21.47 -12.65
N LEU A 43 -20.46 -22.60 -11.96
CA LEU A 43 -21.31 -22.93 -10.81
C LEU A 43 -21.12 -21.84 -9.74
N ALA A 44 -21.96 -20.81 -9.83
CA ALA A 44 -22.03 -19.73 -8.85
C ALA A 44 -22.92 -20.17 -7.68
N ALA A 45 -22.32 -20.22 -6.49
CA ALA A 45 -23.08 -20.11 -5.25
C ALA A 45 -23.92 -18.81 -5.28
N PRO A 46 -25.16 -18.80 -4.72
CA PRO A 46 -26.09 -17.68 -4.91
C PRO A 46 -25.52 -16.40 -4.29
N ALA A 47 -25.15 -15.46 -5.15
CA ALA A 47 -24.82 -14.10 -4.76
C ALA A 47 -26.07 -13.45 -4.16
N ARG A 48 -26.03 -13.11 -2.87
CA ARG A 48 -27.05 -12.28 -2.24
C ARG A 48 -26.99 -10.91 -2.90
N HIS A 49 -27.93 -10.60 -3.78
CA HIS A 49 -28.10 -9.24 -4.32
C HIS A 49 -28.40 -8.30 -3.16
N ALA A 50 -27.44 -7.45 -2.79
CA ALA A 50 -27.60 -6.48 -1.72
C ALA A 50 -28.51 -5.36 -2.21
N VAL A 51 -29.72 -5.28 -1.66
CA VAL A 51 -30.67 -4.20 -1.91
C VAL A 51 -30.24 -2.99 -1.08
N LEU A 52 -30.10 -1.82 -1.70
CA LEU A 52 -29.83 -0.58 -0.99
C LEU A 52 -31.11 -0.14 -0.25
N PRO A 53 -31.08 0.00 1.09
CA PRO A 53 -32.26 0.38 1.85
C PRO A 53 -32.61 1.85 1.56
N ILE A 54 -33.91 2.11 1.38
CA ILE A 54 -34.46 3.46 1.22
C ILE A 54 -35.36 3.80 2.41
N VAL A 55 -35.36 5.07 2.82
CA VAL A 55 -36.37 5.56 3.77
C VAL A 55 -37.63 5.88 2.98
N LEU A 56 -38.62 5.00 3.06
CA LEU A 56 -39.88 5.15 2.34
C LEU A 56 -40.90 5.92 3.19
N PRO A 57 -41.38 7.11 2.77
CA PRO A 57 -42.40 7.83 3.51
C PRO A 57 -43.73 7.06 3.49
N PRO A 58 -44.41 6.86 4.64
CA PRO A 58 -45.66 6.11 4.73
C PRO A 58 -46.74 6.59 3.71
N ALA A 59 -46.81 7.90 3.46
CA ALA A 59 -47.76 8.48 2.50
C ALA A 59 -47.60 7.93 1.06
N THR A 60 -46.39 7.57 0.64
CA THR A 60 -46.12 7.07 -0.72
C THR A 60 -46.55 5.62 -0.92
N LEU A 61 -46.50 4.80 0.13
CA LEU A 61 -46.94 3.41 0.11
C LEU A 61 -48.47 3.26 0.24
N ARG A 62 -49.14 4.28 0.81
CA ARG A 62 -50.58 4.25 1.14
C ARG A 62 -51.48 3.79 -0.01
N PRO A 63 -51.40 4.29 -1.25
CA PRO A 63 -52.30 3.86 -2.32
C PRO A 63 -52.16 2.36 -2.66
N LEU A 64 -50.94 1.83 -2.62
CA LEU A 64 -50.67 0.42 -2.88
C LEU A 64 -51.12 -0.47 -1.72
N ALA A 65 -50.81 -0.08 -0.48
CA ALA A 65 -51.21 -0.82 0.72
C ALA A 65 -52.74 -0.88 0.88
N PHE A 66 -53.45 0.20 0.61
CA PHE A 66 -54.92 0.18 0.62
C PHE A 66 -55.47 -0.70 -0.52
N ARG A 67 -54.91 -0.63 -1.74
CA ARG A 67 -55.35 -1.50 -2.84
C ARG A 67 -55.20 -2.98 -2.50
N THR A 68 -54.12 -3.39 -1.84
CA THR A 68 -53.90 -4.79 -1.47
C THR A 68 -54.71 -5.19 -0.23
N PHE A 69 -54.58 -4.47 0.88
CA PHE A 69 -55.24 -4.87 2.13
C PHE A 69 -56.75 -4.62 2.10
N THR A 70 -57.22 -3.43 1.72
CA THR A 70 -58.66 -3.12 1.79
C THR A 70 -59.43 -3.65 0.58
N LYS A 71 -58.92 -3.49 -0.65
CA LYS A 71 -59.64 -3.92 -1.86
C LYS A 71 -59.48 -5.41 -2.19
N LYS A 72 -58.27 -5.98 -2.11
CA LYS A 72 -58.06 -7.41 -2.43
C LYS A 72 -58.35 -8.33 -1.24
N HIS A 73 -57.98 -7.93 -0.03
CA HIS A 73 -58.10 -8.79 1.16
C HIS A 73 -59.14 -8.33 2.19
N SER A 74 -59.88 -7.24 1.98
CA SER A 74 -60.94 -6.78 2.91
C SER A 74 -60.46 -6.57 4.36
N LEU A 75 -59.22 -6.13 4.55
CA LEU A 75 -58.60 -5.79 5.84
C LEU A 75 -58.46 -4.27 5.98
N THR A 76 -58.68 -3.74 7.17
CA THR A 76 -58.48 -2.30 7.48
C THR A 76 -57.10 -2.05 8.08
N LEU A 77 -56.35 -1.08 7.53
CA LEU A 77 -55.00 -0.71 7.96
C LEU A 77 -55.01 0.55 8.83
N ASN A 78 -54.34 0.49 9.99
CA ASN A 78 -54.02 1.66 10.81
C ASN A 78 -52.80 2.45 10.28
N SER A 79 -52.62 3.68 10.77
CA SER A 79 -51.44 4.51 10.46
C SER A 79 -50.14 3.90 11.00
N SER A 80 -50.21 3.22 12.15
CA SER A 80 -49.12 2.48 12.79
C SER A 80 -48.62 1.32 11.91
N SER A 81 -49.52 0.46 11.44
CA SER A 81 -49.17 -0.68 10.59
C SER A 81 -48.63 -0.26 9.23
N LEU A 82 -49.13 0.84 8.67
CA LEU A 82 -48.63 1.40 7.42
C LEU A 82 -47.19 1.98 7.57
N ALA A 83 -46.83 2.54 8.73
CA ALA A 83 -45.48 3.01 9.00
C ALA A 83 -44.47 1.84 9.12
N GLU A 84 -44.86 0.75 9.80
CA GLU A 84 -44.02 -0.44 9.92
C GLU A 84 -43.81 -1.13 8.57
N LEU A 85 -44.87 -1.27 7.76
CA LEU A 85 -44.78 -1.82 6.40
C LEU A 85 -43.89 -0.96 5.49
N ALA A 86 -43.96 0.37 5.61
CA ALA A 86 -43.09 1.27 4.86
C ALA A 86 -41.61 1.13 5.28
N SER A 87 -41.34 0.97 6.58
CA SER A 87 -39.98 0.71 7.08
C SER A 87 -39.44 -0.63 6.56
N PHE A 88 -40.26 -1.68 6.59
CA PHE A 88 -39.88 -3.02 6.13
C PHE A 88 -39.59 -3.06 4.62
N ILE A 89 -40.51 -2.53 3.80
CA ILE A 89 -40.34 -2.49 2.34
C ILE A 89 -39.17 -1.60 1.95
N GLY A 90 -38.98 -0.47 2.63
CA GLY A 90 -37.84 0.41 2.41
C GLY A 90 -36.50 -0.28 2.65
N ARG A 91 -36.40 -1.10 3.71
CA ARG A 91 -35.17 -1.86 4.02
C ARG A 91 -34.91 -3.02 3.06
N HIS A 92 -35.95 -3.77 2.67
CA HIS A 92 -35.76 -5.04 1.96
C HIS A 92 -36.00 -4.98 0.44
N CYS A 93 -36.83 -4.06 -0.06
CA CYS A 93 -37.13 -3.91 -1.49
C CYS A 93 -36.36 -2.75 -2.16
N GLY A 94 -35.83 -1.81 -1.37
CA GLY A 94 -35.00 -0.70 -1.87
C GLY A 94 -35.71 0.11 -2.96
N SER A 95 -34.98 0.58 -3.97
CA SER A 95 -35.53 1.33 -5.11
C SER A 95 -36.51 0.54 -5.99
N GLY A 96 -36.43 -0.80 -5.99
CA GLY A 96 -37.28 -1.69 -6.79
C GLY A 96 -38.72 -1.85 -6.26
N TRP A 97 -39.08 -1.21 -5.14
CA TRP A 97 -40.41 -1.34 -4.52
C TRP A 97 -41.56 -0.92 -5.45
N ARG A 98 -41.33 0.08 -6.32
CA ARG A 98 -42.34 0.63 -7.25
C ARG A 98 -42.19 0.14 -8.69
N GLU A 99 -40.98 0.22 -9.25
CA GLU A 99 -40.74 -0.07 -10.67
C GLU A 99 -40.80 -1.58 -10.99
N GLU A 100 -40.31 -2.42 -10.09
CA GLU A 100 -40.33 -3.88 -10.26
C GLU A 100 -41.57 -4.55 -9.62
N GLY A 101 -42.47 -3.76 -9.02
CA GLY A 101 -43.70 -4.26 -8.38
C GLY A 101 -43.46 -5.16 -7.16
N LEU A 102 -42.27 -5.11 -6.56
CA LEU A 102 -41.89 -5.98 -5.43
C LEU A 102 -42.71 -5.72 -4.17
N ALA A 103 -43.05 -4.45 -3.92
CA ALA A 103 -43.87 -4.07 -2.76
C ALA A 103 -45.26 -4.70 -2.80
N GLU A 104 -45.87 -4.83 -3.98
CA GLU A 104 -47.21 -5.44 -4.10
C GLU A 104 -47.20 -6.92 -3.71
N LYS A 105 -46.16 -7.66 -4.12
CA LYS A 105 -46.01 -9.09 -3.80
C LYS A 105 -45.79 -9.31 -2.30
N VAL A 106 -44.95 -8.48 -1.67
CA VAL A 106 -44.70 -8.52 -0.23
C VAL A 106 -45.97 -8.18 0.56
N LEU A 107 -46.68 -7.11 0.17
CA LEU A 107 -47.94 -6.73 0.82
C LEU A 107 -49.03 -7.81 0.68
N GLU A 108 -49.10 -8.49 -0.46
CA GLU A 108 -50.06 -9.58 -0.70
C GLU A 108 -49.76 -10.81 0.18
N GLU A 109 -48.48 -11.17 0.34
CA GLU A 109 -48.08 -12.31 1.18
C GLU A 109 -48.26 -12.01 2.68
N VAL A 110 -48.03 -10.76 3.11
CA VAL A 110 -48.36 -10.31 4.47
C VAL A 110 -49.88 -10.40 4.71
N ALA A 111 -50.70 -9.90 3.78
CA ALA A 111 -52.16 -9.94 3.92
C ALA A 111 -52.72 -11.38 3.93
N ARG A 112 -52.13 -12.27 3.14
CA ARG A 112 -52.46 -13.71 3.13
C ARG A 112 -52.06 -14.38 4.43
N SER A 113 -50.86 -14.10 4.94
CA SER A 113 -50.36 -14.65 6.21
C SER A 113 -51.18 -14.18 7.41
N TRP A 114 -51.62 -12.92 7.40
CA TRP A 114 -52.51 -12.36 8.42
C TRP A 114 -53.86 -13.09 8.48
N LYS A 115 -54.48 -13.34 7.31
CA LYS A 115 -55.72 -14.12 7.23
C LYS A 115 -55.55 -15.57 7.69
N ASN A 116 -54.45 -16.22 7.31
CA ASN A 116 -54.19 -17.61 7.66
C ASN A 116 -53.97 -17.82 9.16
N ARG A 117 -53.54 -16.78 9.90
CA ARG A 117 -53.36 -16.82 11.36
C ARG A 117 -54.63 -16.39 12.12
N ASN A 118 -55.78 -16.29 11.46
CA ASN A 118 -57.04 -15.76 12.02
C ASN A 118 -56.90 -14.36 12.64
N GLY A 119 -56.04 -13.51 12.07
CA GLY A 119 -55.91 -12.12 12.50
C GLY A 119 -57.22 -11.35 12.31
N GLY A 120 -57.50 -10.42 13.23
CA GLY A 120 -58.71 -9.58 13.18
C GLY A 120 -58.83 -8.76 11.90
N VAL A 121 -60.02 -8.20 11.64
CA VAL A 121 -60.31 -7.36 10.46
C VAL A 121 -59.43 -6.09 10.43
N ILE A 122 -58.96 -5.64 11.59
CA ILE A 122 -58.09 -4.47 11.76
C ILE A 122 -56.64 -4.93 11.97
N VAL A 123 -55.73 -4.48 11.11
CA VAL A 123 -54.29 -4.72 11.20
C VAL A 123 -53.63 -3.56 11.94
N ASP A 124 -53.17 -3.81 13.16
CA ASP A 124 -52.49 -2.82 14.00
C ASP A 124 -50.97 -3.08 14.09
N GLY A 125 -50.17 -2.02 14.01
CA GLY A 125 -48.70 -2.10 14.06
C GLY A 125 -48.16 -2.53 15.42
N ALA A 126 -48.90 -2.29 16.50
CA ALA A 126 -48.50 -2.73 17.84
C ALA A 126 -48.72 -4.24 18.08
N SER A 127 -49.42 -4.95 17.18
CA SER A 127 -49.73 -6.36 17.37
C SER A 127 -48.46 -7.24 17.25
N PRO A 128 -48.25 -8.20 18.17
CA PRO A 128 -47.12 -9.12 18.09
C PRO A 128 -47.21 -10.03 16.86
N GLU A 129 -48.42 -10.29 16.38
CA GLU A 129 -48.70 -11.13 15.21
C GLU A 129 -48.14 -10.52 13.90
N LEU A 130 -48.24 -9.19 13.73
CA LEU A 130 -47.72 -8.54 12.53
C LEU A 130 -46.18 -8.59 12.51
N LYS A 131 -45.56 -8.36 13.68
CA LYS A 131 -44.10 -8.42 13.84
C LYS A 131 -43.57 -9.82 13.56
N GLU A 132 -44.26 -10.85 14.04
CA GLU A 132 -43.87 -12.24 13.77
C GLU A 132 -44.02 -12.64 12.29
N ILE A 133 -45.03 -12.11 11.59
CA ILE A 133 -45.16 -12.31 10.13
C ILE A 133 -44.02 -11.61 9.39
N LEU A 134 -43.65 -10.39 9.78
CA LEU A 134 -42.55 -9.65 9.17
C LEU A 134 -41.19 -10.32 9.40
N THR A 135 -40.92 -10.85 10.60
CA THR A 135 -39.68 -11.60 10.87
C THR A 135 -39.62 -12.93 10.11
N THR A 136 -40.76 -13.62 9.97
CA THR A 136 -40.84 -14.83 9.14
C THR A 136 -40.55 -14.51 7.66
N LEU A 137 -41.09 -13.40 7.16
CA LEU A 137 -40.87 -12.96 5.78
C LEU A 137 -39.43 -12.48 5.56
N GLU A 138 -38.83 -11.81 6.53
CA GLU A 138 -37.42 -11.40 6.48
C GLU A 138 -36.50 -12.60 6.21
N ALA A 139 -36.72 -13.72 6.90
CA ALA A 139 -35.95 -14.95 6.70
C ALA A 139 -36.13 -15.56 5.28
N SER A 140 -37.23 -15.24 4.60
CA SER A 140 -37.58 -15.75 3.26
C SER A 140 -37.22 -14.81 2.11
N MET A 141 -36.71 -13.61 2.40
CA MET A 141 -36.39 -12.61 1.38
C MET A 141 -34.92 -12.62 0.98
N SER A 142 -34.66 -12.54 -0.33
CA SER A 142 -33.33 -12.20 -0.84
C SER A 142 -33.46 -11.31 -2.08
N GLY A 143 -32.64 -10.26 -2.18
CA GLY A 143 -32.65 -9.37 -3.34
C GLY A 143 -34.00 -8.67 -3.59
N GLY A 144 -34.80 -8.42 -2.54
CA GLY A 144 -36.14 -7.82 -2.66
C GLY A 144 -37.23 -8.77 -3.18
N LYS A 145 -36.92 -10.06 -3.36
CA LYS A 145 -37.86 -11.10 -3.80
C LYS A 145 -38.08 -12.12 -2.69
N ILE A 146 -39.33 -12.57 -2.56
CA ILE A 146 -39.71 -13.64 -1.63
C ILE A 146 -39.30 -14.97 -2.28
N ILE A 147 -38.30 -15.65 -1.73
CA ILE A 147 -37.94 -17.01 -2.13
C ILE A 147 -38.85 -17.96 -1.35
N SER A 148 -39.98 -18.34 -1.94
CA SER A 148 -40.84 -19.36 -1.34
C SER A 148 -40.16 -20.73 -1.46
N GLY A 149 -39.66 -21.25 -0.33
CA GLY A 149 -39.27 -22.65 -0.19
C GLY A 149 -40.49 -23.55 -0.31
N GLY A 150 -40.41 -24.57 -1.18
CA GLY A 150 -41.57 -25.31 -1.67
C GLY A 150 -42.49 -25.89 -0.60
N LYS A 151 -43.77 -25.46 -0.63
CA LYS A 151 -44.97 -26.26 -0.36
C LYS A 151 -46.22 -25.48 -0.84
N GLY A 152 -46.89 -26.01 -1.87
CA GLY A 152 -48.27 -25.64 -2.23
C GLY A 152 -48.44 -24.82 -3.52
N LEU A 153 -48.99 -25.47 -4.55
CA LEU A 153 -49.17 -24.99 -5.93
C LEU A 153 -50.21 -23.87 -6.09
N SER A 154 -49.97 -22.93 -7.02
CA SER A 154 -50.99 -22.51 -7.98
C SER A 154 -50.43 -22.69 -9.39
N ARG A 155 -51.00 -23.66 -10.10
CA ARG A 155 -50.84 -23.86 -11.54
C ARG A 155 -51.57 -22.70 -12.22
N GLN A 156 -50.86 -21.91 -13.03
CA GLN A 156 -51.32 -21.52 -14.37
C GLN A 156 -50.23 -20.73 -15.11
N ASN A 157 -49.90 -21.25 -16.28
CA ASN A 157 -49.35 -20.58 -17.45
C ASN A 157 -47.90 -20.09 -17.38
N SER A 158 -46.98 -21.03 -17.59
CA SER A 158 -45.91 -20.79 -18.55
C SER A 158 -46.48 -20.95 -19.97
N LEU A 159 -45.92 -20.17 -20.91
CA LEU A 159 -46.03 -20.21 -22.38
C LEU A 159 -46.41 -18.82 -22.91
N MET A 160 -45.40 -17.98 -23.15
CA MET A 160 -45.24 -17.27 -24.43
C MET A 160 -43.76 -16.96 -24.66
N LEU A 161 -43.31 -17.47 -25.79
CA LEU A 161 -42.05 -17.24 -26.49
C LEU A 161 -42.28 -16.10 -27.51
N GLU A 162 -41.18 -15.47 -27.96
CA GLU A 162 -41.05 -14.50 -29.08
C GLU A 162 -41.46 -13.03 -28.79
N SER A 163 -40.82 -11.98 -29.31
CA SER A 163 -39.75 -11.84 -30.32
C SER A 163 -39.21 -10.40 -30.35
N SER A 164 -37.92 -10.29 -30.75
CA SER A 164 -37.34 -9.30 -31.69
C SER A 164 -37.09 -7.81 -31.34
N GLN A 165 -35.85 -7.41 -31.64
CA GLN A 165 -35.36 -6.15 -32.24
C GLN A 165 -34.76 -5.04 -31.34
N ASP A 166 -33.42 -5.04 -31.27
CA ASP A 166 -32.55 -3.84 -31.43
C ASP A 166 -32.72 -3.24 -32.86
N PRO A 167 -32.23 -2.02 -33.26
CA PRO A 167 -31.19 -1.16 -32.63
C PRO A 167 -31.34 0.41 -32.77
N GLU A 168 -30.31 1.12 -32.27
CA GLU A 168 -29.62 2.33 -32.83
C GLU A 168 -30.00 3.81 -32.49
N LEU A 169 -28.94 4.54 -32.04
CA LEU A 169 -28.52 5.94 -32.37
C LEU A 169 -29.47 7.12 -32.03
N ALA A 170 -29.07 8.35 -31.67
CA ALA A 170 -27.80 9.04 -31.52
C ALA A 170 -28.03 10.44 -30.88
N ASN A 171 -27.02 10.91 -30.12
CA ASN A 171 -26.44 12.26 -30.12
C ASN A 171 -27.30 13.53 -30.31
N VAL A 172 -27.18 14.47 -29.33
CA VAL A 172 -26.79 15.90 -29.50
C VAL A 172 -26.20 16.34 -28.13
N ARG A 173 -24.96 16.79 -27.88
CA ARG A 173 -23.92 17.65 -28.50
C ARG A 173 -23.88 19.09 -27.92
N MET A 174 -22.81 19.35 -27.12
CA MET A 174 -21.96 20.58 -27.00
C MET A 174 -22.45 21.88 -26.31
N GLY A 175 -21.71 22.30 -25.26
CA GLY A 175 -20.82 23.49 -25.30
C GLY A 175 -21.28 24.90 -24.81
N LEU A 176 -20.87 25.27 -23.58
CA LEU A 176 -20.40 26.61 -23.07
C LEU A 176 -21.41 27.80 -22.84
N PRO A 177 -21.07 28.84 -22.02
CA PRO A 177 -21.59 29.09 -20.65
C PRO A 177 -22.49 30.36 -20.51
N PRO A 178 -23.04 30.65 -19.29
CA PRO A 178 -22.80 32.00 -18.74
C PRO A 178 -22.64 32.10 -17.19
N ASN A 179 -21.93 33.18 -16.84
CA ASN A 179 -21.69 33.91 -15.59
C ASN A 179 -22.31 33.52 -14.23
N ARG A 180 -21.40 33.52 -13.23
CA ARG A 180 -21.47 34.13 -11.88
C ARG A 180 -22.77 34.87 -11.53
N THR A 181 -23.54 34.31 -10.60
CA THR A 181 -23.67 34.71 -9.18
C THR A 181 -24.84 33.91 -8.59
N LEU A 182 -24.62 33.16 -7.50
CA LEU A 182 -25.59 32.90 -6.42
C LEU A 182 -25.02 31.83 -5.46
N MET A 183 -24.59 32.32 -4.30
CA MET A 183 -24.69 31.73 -2.96
C MET A 183 -24.72 30.20 -2.79
N ARG A 184 -23.59 29.69 -2.31
CA ARG A 184 -23.42 28.80 -1.12
C ARG A 184 -24.71 28.13 -0.59
N GLY A 185 -24.80 26.82 -0.79
CA GLY A 185 -25.77 25.93 -0.14
C GLY A 185 -25.32 24.48 -0.24
N ASP A 186 -24.83 23.95 0.87
CA ASP A 186 -24.77 22.55 1.31
C ASP A 186 -24.71 21.42 0.28
N SER A 187 -23.52 20.82 0.17
CA SER A 187 -23.34 19.45 -0.34
C SER A 187 -22.39 18.67 0.57
N GLN A 188 -22.67 18.71 1.88
CA GLN A 188 -22.29 17.63 2.79
C GLN A 188 -23.49 16.69 2.88
N THR A 189 -23.39 15.51 2.26
CA THR A 189 -24.08 14.25 2.60
C THR A 189 -24.24 13.42 1.32
N SER A 190 -23.26 12.57 1.04
CA SER A 190 -23.46 11.30 0.33
C SER A 190 -22.08 10.74 0.01
N LEU A 191 -21.61 9.81 0.83
CA LEU A 191 -20.90 8.58 0.45
C LEU A 191 -20.40 7.88 1.75
N GLY A 192 -21.19 6.92 2.23
CA GLY A 192 -20.64 5.65 2.75
C GLY A 192 -20.03 5.57 4.15
N VAL A 193 -20.50 6.33 5.14
CA VAL A 193 -20.25 6.05 6.57
C VAL A 193 -21.57 5.67 7.25
N SER A 194 -22.00 4.42 7.04
CA SER A 194 -23.18 3.86 7.70
C SER A 194 -22.79 2.61 8.49
N ASN A 195 -21.83 2.78 9.41
CA ASN A 195 -21.63 1.90 10.56
C ASN A 195 -20.98 2.66 11.75
N LEU A 196 -21.08 4.00 11.79
CA LEU A 196 -20.45 4.81 12.84
C LEU A 196 -21.16 6.16 13.05
N ALA A 197 -22.49 6.11 13.08
CA ALA A 197 -23.32 7.25 13.45
C ALA A 197 -24.41 6.81 14.42
N VAL A 198 -24.01 6.37 15.61
CA VAL A 198 -24.78 6.45 16.87
C VAL A 198 -23.76 6.50 18.03
N ASP A 199 -24.02 7.38 18.99
CA ASP A 199 -23.37 7.67 20.28
C ASP A 199 -21.99 8.35 20.35
N ASP A 200 -22.03 9.59 20.87
CA ASP A 200 -20.92 10.32 21.50
C ASP A 200 -20.53 9.73 22.87
N ASP A 201 -21.24 8.69 23.32
CA ASP A 201 -20.86 7.83 24.44
C ASP A 201 -20.12 6.61 23.89
N ILE A 202 -18.80 6.74 23.69
CA ILE A 202 -17.97 5.54 23.59
C ILE A 202 -18.01 4.92 25.00
N ASP A 203 -18.84 3.89 25.18
CA ASP A 203 -18.94 3.13 26.44
C ASP A 203 -17.53 2.91 27.02
N ASP A 204 -17.29 3.35 28.25
CA ASP A 204 -16.00 3.23 28.94
C ASP A 204 -15.50 1.77 28.99
N GLU A 205 -16.41 0.79 28.93
CA GLU A 205 -16.08 -0.65 28.85
C GLU A 205 -15.52 -1.07 27.48
N SER A 206 -15.91 -0.41 26.39
CA SER A 206 -15.42 -0.73 25.03
C SER A 206 -13.99 -0.26 24.78
N LEU A 207 -13.50 0.68 25.60
CA LEU A 207 -12.22 1.35 25.50
C LEU A 207 -11.04 0.58 26.14
N ASN A 208 -11.25 -0.55 26.80
CA ASN A 208 -10.19 -1.10 27.66
C ASN A 208 -8.95 -1.66 26.93
N ASP A 209 -9.04 -2.00 25.64
CA ASP A 209 -7.94 -2.64 24.91
C ASP A 209 -7.43 -1.82 23.70
N VAL A 210 -6.16 -1.41 23.79
CA VAL A 210 -5.42 -0.75 22.67
C VAL A 210 -5.40 -1.62 21.42
N ARG A 211 -5.41 -2.95 21.55
CA ARG A 211 -5.34 -3.90 20.44
C ARG A 211 -6.53 -3.79 19.48
N LYS A 212 -7.72 -3.43 19.96
CA LYS A 212 -8.91 -3.25 19.09
C LYS A 212 -8.70 -2.15 18.03
N TRP A 213 -7.78 -1.23 18.27
CA TRP A 213 -7.44 -0.11 17.39
C TRP A 213 -6.21 -0.36 16.53
N LEU A 214 -5.58 -1.54 16.65
CA LEU A 214 -4.48 -1.98 15.79
C LEU A 214 -5.06 -2.68 14.56
N LYS A 215 -4.71 -2.19 13.36
CA LYS A 215 -5.05 -2.83 12.09
C LYS A 215 -3.81 -3.07 11.27
N VAL A 216 -3.64 -4.29 10.79
CA VAL A 216 -2.58 -4.66 9.84
C VAL A 216 -3.16 -4.59 8.44
N LEU A 217 -2.58 -3.75 7.59
CA LEU A 217 -3.02 -3.50 6.23
C LEU A 217 -2.07 -4.17 5.24
N ASN A 218 -2.61 -5.11 4.49
CA ASN A 218 -1.87 -5.74 3.40
C ASN A 218 -1.75 -4.80 2.20
N ALA A 219 -0.63 -4.86 1.49
CA ALA A 219 -0.37 -4.08 0.29
C ALA A 219 -1.40 -4.30 -0.82
N TYR A 220 -2.03 -5.47 -0.87
CA TYR A 220 -3.06 -5.82 -1.86
C TYR A 220 -4.45 -5.26 -1.53
N GLU A 221 -4.68 -4.85 -0.27
CA GLU A 221 -5.94 -4.33 0.23
C GLU A 221 -5.98 -2.80 0.28
N GLN A 222 -4.81 -2.16 0.18
CA GLN A 222 -4.68 -0.71 0.21
C GLN A 222 -5.44 -0.04 -0.95
N PRO A 223 -6.07 1.12 -0.72
CA PRO A 223 -6.76 1.86 -1.77
C PRO A 223 -5.75 2.35 -2.81
N ARG A 224 -6.03 2.13 -4.09
CA ARG A 224 -5.17 2.58 -5.18
C ARG A 224 -5.49 4.03 -5.52
N LEU A 225 -4.49 4.89 -5.39
CA LEU A 225 -4.60 6.32 -5.66
C LEU A 225 -3.72 6.71 -6.85
N VAL A 226 -4.27 7.57 -7.71
CA VAL A 226 -3.55 8.17 -8.84
C VAL A 226 -3.61 9.67 -8.67
N TYR A 227 -2.46 10.34 -8.80
CA TYR A 227 -2.42 11.78 -8.74
C TYR A 227 -2.82 12.40 -10.09
N ASN A 228 -3.87 13.21 -10.05
CA ASN A 228 -4.34 13.98 -11.20
C ASN A 228 -3.70 15.38 -11.18
N VAL A 229 -2.88 15.67 -12.19
CA VAL A 229 -2.13 16.93 -12.30
C VAL A 229 -3.04 18.13 -12.52
N ASP A 230 -4.12 17.97 -13.28
CA ASP A 230 -5.04 19.05 -13.63
C ASP A 230 -5.89 19.46 -12.43
N LYS A 231 -6.43 18.47 -11.71
CA LYS A 231 -7.22 18.69 -10.48
C LYS A 231 -6.37 18.96 -9.25
N LYS A 232 -5.05 18.74 -9.35
CA LYS A 232 -4.09 18.77 -8.25
C LYS A 232 -4.54 17.95 -7.03
N HIS A 233 -5.15 16.79 -7.28
CA HIS A 233 -5.76 15.95 -6.24
C HIS A 233 -5.56 14.47 -6.53
N PHE A 234 -5.60 13.63 -5.49
CA PHE A 234 -5.59 12.18 -5.66
C PHE A 234 -6.99 11.66 -5.93
N GLU A 235 -7.09 10.78 -6.92
CA GLU A 235 -8.33 10.11 -7.27
C GLU A 235 -8.18 8.61 -7.01
N ARG A 236 -9.23 7.99 -6.47
CA ARG A 236 -9.25 6.56 -6.23
C ARG A 236 -9.57 5.84 -7.53
N GLU A 237 -8.75 4.84 -7.84
CA GLU A 237 -8.99 4.03 -9.02
C GLU A 237 -10.02 2.92 -8.75
N THR A 238 -11.12 2.94 -9.50
CA THR A 238 -12.27 2.01 -9.35
C THR A 238 -12.11 0.70 -10.11
N THR A 239 -11.11 0.60 -11.00
CA THR A 239 -10.86 -0.63 -11.78
C THR A 239 -10.49 -1.79 -10.83
N LYS A 240 -10.69 -3.04 -11.26
CA LYS A 240 -10.20 -4.18 -10.46
C LYS A 240 -8.71 -4.36 -10.73
N PRO A 241 -7.85 -4.48 -9.68
CA PRO A 241 -6.43 -4.72 -9.90
C PRO A 241 -6.18 -6.11 -10.46
N SER A 242 -5.18 -6.21 -11.35
CA SER A 242 -4.71 -7.47 -11.92
C SER A 242 -3.22 -7.68 -11.62
N ILE A 243 -2.82 -8.94 -11.43
CA ILE A 243 -1.40 -9.32 -11.35
C ILE A 243 -0.73 -9.23 -12.74
N MET A 244 -1.51 -9.42 -13.81
CA MET A 244 -1.09 -9.31 -15.20
C MET A 244 -1.85 -8.17 -15.89
N PRO A 245 -1.49 -6.91 -15.63
CA PRO A 245 -2.12 -5.76 -16.25
C PRO A 245 -1.67 -5.53 -17.70
N SER A 246 -2.48 -4.80 -18.47
CA SER A 246 -2.13 -4.36 -19.84
C SER A 246 -0.93 -3.41 -19.84
N ALA A 247 -0.15 -3.37 -20.93
CA ALA A 247 1.05 -2.55 -21.06
C ALA A 247 0.92 -1.05 -20.65
N PRO A 248 -0.19 -0.33 -20.94
CA PRO A 248 -0.35 1.08 -20.52
C PRO A 248 -0.25 1.31 -19.01
N ARG A 249 -0.57 0.28 -18.21
CA ARG A 249 -0.48 0.32 -16.75
C ARG A 249 0.94 0.47 -16.24
N LYS A 250 1.91 -0.10 -16.96
CA LYS A 250 3.33 0.11 -16.68
C LYS A 250 3.69 1.58 -16.79
N THR A 251 3.31 2.22 -17.90
CA THR A 251 3.57 3.64 -18.15
C THR A 251 2.88 4.52 -17.10
N LEU A 252 1.64 4.18 -16.74
CA LEU A 252 0.90 4.89 -15.69
C LEU A 252 1.60 4.83 -14.34
N ALA A 253 2.18 3.68 -13.96
CA ALA A 253 2.91 3.54 -12.70
C ALA A 253 4.12 4.49 -12.62
N PHE A 254 4.92 4.58 -13.69
CA PHE A 254 6.05 5.53 -13.75
C PHE A 254 5.58 6.99 -13.79
N LYS A 255 4.53 7.29 -14.55
CA LYS A 255 3.93 8.63 -14.63
C LYS A 255 3.39 9.07 -13.27
N ASN A 256 2.71 8.18 -12.54
CA ASN A 256 2.18 8.46 -11.20
C ASN A 256 3.33 8.76 -10.23
N ARG A 257 4.39 7.94 -10.24
CA ARG A 257 5.59 8.17 -9.41
C ARG A 257 6.22 9.54 -9.68
N PHE A 258 6.40 9.91 -10.95
CA PHE A 258 6.91 11.23 -11.32
C PHE A 258 5.98 12.35 -10.85
N ASN A 259 4.68 12.22 -11.08
CA ASN A 259 3.70 13.23 -10.73
C ASN A 259 3.61 13.49 -9.21
N VAL A 260 3.67 12.44 -8.38
CA VAL A 260 3.65 12.59 -6.91
C VAL A 260 4.88 13.36 -6.44
N LEU A 261 6.06 13.04 -6.95
CA LEU A 261 7.30 13.74 -6.60
C LEU A 261 7.35 15.18 -7.14
N HIS A 262 6.90 15.39 -8.38
CA HIS A 262 6.80 16.71 -8.98
C HIS A 262 5.83 17.60 -8.18
N GLN A 263 4.69 17.06 -7.78
CA GLN A 263 3.73 17.76 -6.93
C GLN A 263 4.31 18.12 -5.56
N ARG A 264 5.07 17.20 -4.95
CA ARG A 264 5.78 17.46 -3.69
C ARG A 264 6.78 18.60 -3.83
N LEU A 265 7.53 18.63 -4.93
CA LEU A 265 8.51 19.69 -5.22
C LEU A 265 7.83 21.05 -5.38
N LEU A 266 6.72 21.11 -6.12
CA LEU A 266 5.96 22.34 -6.34
C LEU A 266 5.32 22.92 -5.07
N ARG A 267 5.18 22.12 -4.01
CA ARG A 267 4.73 22.59 -2.69
C ARG A 267 5.85 23.11 -1.78
N HIS A 268 7.10 22.88 -2.18
CA HIS A 268 8.25 23.32 -1.40
C HIS A 268 8.44 24.84 -1.56
N GLU A 269 8.78 25.52 -0.47
CA GLU A 269 8.87 26.98 -0.43
C GLU A 269 9.84 27.56 -1.47
N SER A 270 10.94 26.86 -1.75
CA SER A 270 11.94 27.26 -2.75
C SER A 270 11.40 27.33 -4.19
N PHE A 271 10.32 26.61 -4.50
CA PHE A 271 9.67 26.57 -5.81
C PHE A 271 8.35 27.35 -5.82
N HIS A 272 7.93 27.91 -4.68
CA HIS A 272 6.77 28.77 -4.59
C HIS A 272 7.08 30.15 -5.17
N THR A 273 6.57 30.42 -6.37
CA THR A 273 6.49 31.80 -6.88
C THR A 273 5.30 32.49 -6.21
N SER A 274 5.46 32.93 -4.96
CA SER A 274 4.38 33.65 -4.28
C SER A 274 4.22 35.04 -4.87
N ALA A 275 3.14 35.25 -5.63
CA ALA A 275 2.75 36.56 -6.14
C ALA A 275 2.55 37.61 -5.02
N VAL A 276 2.24 37.16 -3.80
CA VAL A 276 2.10 38.01 -2.60
C VAL A 276 3.45 38.48 -2.08
N THR A 277 4.49 37.64 -2.15
CA THR A 277 5.86 38.02 -1.78
C THR A 277 6.43 39.00 -2.81
N THR A 278 6.09 38.84 -4.10
CA THR A 278 6.46 39.80 -5.15
C THR A 278 5.78 41.15 -4.96
N ALA A 279 4.54 41.19 -4.47
CA ALA A 279 3.80 42.43 -4.20
C ALA A 279 4.27 43.17 -2.92
N ARG A 280 4.73 42.45 -1.88
CA ARG A 280 5.24 43.05 -0.63
C ARG A 280 6.71 43.53 -0.71
N ASN A 281 7.50 43.00 -1.65
CA ASN A 281 8.93 43.32 -1.80
C ASN A 281 9.23 44.52 -2.73
N THR A 282 8.24 45.33 -3.10
CA THR A 282 8.45 46.51 -3.96
C THR A 282 9.33 47.60 -3.33
N ASN A 283 9.56 47.57 -2.01
CA ASN A 283 10.27 48.63 -1.28
C ASN A 283 11.59 48.23 -0.58
N LYS A 284 12.20 47.07 -0.89
CA LYS A 284 13.55 46.74 -0.38
C LYS A 284 14.53 46.49 -1.52
N ARG A 285 15.65 47.22 -1.47
CA ARG A 285 16.78 47.13 -2.41
C ARG A 285 17.16 45.67 -2.65
N ARG A 286 17.23 45.31 -3.93
CA ARG A 286 17.55 43.99 -4.45
C ARG A 286 18.98 43.61 -4.05
N THR A 287 19.15 42.66 -3.15
CA THR A 287 20.36 41.83 -3.10
C THR A 287 20.26 40.78 -4.23
N PRO A 288 21.25 40.68 -5.13
CA PRO A 288 21.25 39.66 -6.16
C PRO A 288 21.53 38.30 -5.51
N GLY A 289 20.53 37.40 -5.51
CA GLY A 289 20.71 36.00 -5.11
C GLY A 289 19.69 35.42 -4.12
N ALA A 290 18.91 36.23 -3.40
CA ALA A 290 18.11 35.73 -2.26
C ALA A 290 16.58 35.72 -2.46
N GLY A 291 16.06 35.68 -3.69
CA GLY A 291 14.60 35.82 -3.88
C GLY A 291 14.00 35.42 -5.23
N GLN A 292 14.71 34.67 -6.08
CA GLN A 292 14.08 34.07 -7.25
C GLN A 292 13.69 32.63 -6.91
N ALA A 293 12.39 32.32 -7.01
CA ALA A 293 11.91 30.95 -6.91
C ALA A 293 12.61 30.11 -7.99
N LEU A 294 13.13 28.95 -7.60
CA LEU A 294 13.76 28.02 -8.53
C LEU A 294 12.71 27.58 -9.56
N LYS A 295 13.05 27.70 -10.85
CA LYS A 295 12.15 27.33 -11.94
C LYS A 295 12.63 26.04 -12.58
N ILE A 296 11.74 25.05 -12.63
CA ILE A 296 11.97 23.78 -13.31
C ILE A 296 11.72 23.98 -14.81
N THR A 297 12.68 23.56 -15.63
CA THR A 297 12.57 23.55 -17.08
C THR A 297 12.32 22.12 -17.56
N GLN A 298 11.40 21.95 -18.51
CA GLN A 298 11.15 20.67 -19.18
C GLN A 298 12.22 20.42 -20.25
N ILE A 299 12.58 19.17 -20.48
CA ILE A 299 13.63 18.79 -21.42
C ILE A 299 13.31 19.28 -22.85
N ALA A 300 12.06 19.21 -23.28
CA ALA A 300 11.65 19.73 -24.59
C ALA A 300 11.89 21.24 -24.79
N ASN A 301 11.96 22.03 -23.71
CA ASN A 301 12.20 23.47 -23.76
C ASN A 301 13.69 23.84 -23.72
N MET A 302 14.59 22.85 -23.71
CA MET A 302 16.04 23.04 -23.71
C MET A 302 16.58 23.36 -25.10
N LEU A 303 15.89 22.90 -26.15
CA LEU A 303 16.28 23.15 -27.53
C LEU A 303 16.30 24.66 -27.81
N GLY A 304 17.45 25.17 -28.27
CA GLY A 304 17.68 26.61 -28.50
C GLY A 304 18.04 27.43 -27.25
N ARG A 305 18.27 26.80 -26.09
CA ARG A 305 18.75 27.44 -24.86
C ARG A 305 20.14 26.94 -24.44
N HIS A 306 21.09 26.96 -25.36
CA HIS A 306 22.49 26.61 -25.08
C HIS A 306 23.14 27.60 -24.09
N GLY A 307 24.03 27.10 -23.23
CA GLY A 307 24.86 27.93 -22.35
C GLY A 307 24.16 28.57 -21.14
N THR A 308 22.84 28.40 -20.99
CA THR A 308 22.11 28.90 -19.80
C THR A 308 22.01 27.83 -18.71
N GLN A 309 22.14 28.24 -17.45
CA GLN A 309 21.87 27.36 -16.31
C GLN A 309 20.37 27.05 -16.23
N GLN A 310 20.04 25.77 -16.20
CA GLN A 310 18.67 25.26 -16.14
C GLN A 310 18.57 24.14 -15.12
N MET A 311 17.47 24.14 -14.38
CA MET A 311 17.17 23.10 -13.40
C MET A 311 16.17 22.10 -14.00
N LEU A 312 16.58 20.83 -14.03
CA LEU A 312 15.82 19.71 -14.57
C LEU A 312 15.33 18.79 -13.44
N LEU A 313 14.06 18.39 -13.54
CA LEU A 313 13.51 17.29 -12.76
C LEU A 313 13.30 16.10 -13.69
N GLY A 314 13.97 14.99 -13.42
CA GLY A 314 13.85 13.81 -14.26
C GLY A 314 14.29 12.53 -13.58
N MET A 315 13.97 11.42 -14.22
CA MET A 315 14.39 10.08 -13.82
C MET A 315 15.72 9.73 -14.50
N LEU A 316 16.68 9.21 -13.73
CA LEU A 316 17.93 8.68 -14.27
C LEU A 316 17.66 7.40 -15.07
N VAL A 317 18.19 7.31 -16.28
CA VAL A 317 18.04 6.17 -17.18
C VAL A 317 19.39 5.85 -17.80
N ILE A 318 19.65 4.57 -18.08
CA ILE A 318 20.82 4.15 -18.86
C ILE A 318 20.34 3.92 -20.29
N LEU A 319 20.95 4.60 -21.25
CA LEU A 319 20.68 4.43 -22.67
C LEU A 319 21.24 3.08 -23.17
N PRO A 320 20.74 2.53 -24.29
CA PRO A 320 21.28 1.29 -24.86
C PRO A 320 22.79 1.34 -25.19
N ALA A 321 23.35 2.54 -25.39
CA ALA A 321 24.78 2.76 -25.59
C ALA A 321 25.60 2.64 -24.28
N GLY A 322 24.94 2.52 -23.13
CA GLY A 322 25.57 2.48 -21.81
C GLY A 322 25.74 3.84 -21.15
N GLU A 323 25.40 4.93 -21.85
CA GLU A 323 25.49 6.29 -21.33
C GLU A 323 24.37 6.61 -20.32
N LEU A 324 24.70 7.45 -19.34
CA LEU A 324 23.74 7.97 -18.38
C LEU A 324 22.92 9.09 -19.04
N ALA A 325 21.61 9.05 -18.84
CA ALA A 325 20.68 10.05 -19.34
C ALA A 325 19.65 10.40 -18.27
N ILE A 326 19.01 11.54 -18.44
CA ILE A 326 17.86 11.98 -17.64
C ILE A 326 16.62 12.05 -18.53
N SER A 327 15.51 11.51 -18.03
CA SER A 327 14.24 11.42 -18.76
C SER A 327 13.11 12.07 -17.95
N ASP A 328 12.36 12.95 -18.58
CA ASP A 328 11.14 13.55 -18.02
C ASP A 328 9.89 13.06 -18.79
N LEU A 329 8.75 13.73 -18.62
CA LEU A 329 7.54 13.38 -19.37
C LEU A 329 7.57 13.82 -20.85
N THR A 330 8.53 14.68 -21.22
CA THR A 330 8.62 15.33 -22.54
C THR A 330 9.69 14.72 -23.43
N GLY A 331 10.82 14.28 -22.88
CA GLY A 331 11.96 13.78 -23.63
C GLY A 331 13.05 13.17 -22.75
N THR A 332 14.14 12.77 -23.39
CA THR A 332 15.35 12.23 -22.73
C THR A 332 16.58 12.95 -23.25
N ILE A 333 17.56 13.24 -22.39
CA ILE A 333 18.82 13.90 -22.75
C ILE A 333 20.00 13.20 -22.05
N THR A 334 21.16 13.12 -22.71
CA THR A 334 22.39 12.56 -22.15
C THR A 334 22.91 13.45 -21.01
N LEU A 335 23.47 12.82 -19.97
CA LEU A 335 23.84 13.49 -18.73
C LEU A 335 25.30 13.23 -18.39
N ASP A 336 26.06 14.31 -18.20
CA ASP A 336 27.43 14.27 -17.70
C ASP A 336 27.47 14.68 -16.22
N LEU A 337 27.98 13.78 -15.39
CA LEU A 337 28.17 13.99 -13.95
C LEU A 337 29.64 14.15 -13.55
N SER A 338 30.56 14.24 -14.52
CA SER A 338 32.01 14.34 -14.24
C SER A 338 32.38 15.56 -13.39
N ARG A 339 31.68 16.69 -13.59
CA ARG A 339 31.87 17.96 -12.85
C ARG A 339 30.80 18.20 -11.78
N ALA A 340 29.87 17.27 -11.62
CA ALA A 340 28.75 17.46 -10.71
C ALA A 340 29.19 17.30 -9.25
N MET A 341 28.72 18.21 -8.40
CA MET A 341 28.78 18.05 -6.95
C MET A 341 27.45 17.49 -6.44
N ASP A 342 27.51 16.61 -5.45
CA ASP A 342 26.33 16.13 -4.76
C ASP A 342 25.99 17.04 -3.56
N TYR A 343 24.70 17.23 -3.29
CA TYR A 343 24.27 18.12 -2.21
C TYR A 343 23.17 17.53 -1.34
N PRO A 344 23.33 17.64 -0.01
CA PRO A 344 24.59 17.79 0.73
C PRO A 344 25.65 16.73 0.36
N GLU A 345 26.94 17.06 0.49
CA GLU A 345 28.06 16.18 0.12
C GLU A 345 27.95 14.76 0.70
N ASN A 346 28.18 13.76 -0.14
CA ASN A 346 28.15 12.31 0.14
C ASN A 346 26.93 11.82 0.94
N SER A 347 25.81 12.55 0.87
CA SER A 347 24.69 12.32 1.77
C SER A 347 23.65 11.33 1.26
N ALA A 348 23.69 10.92 -0.02
CA ALA A 348 22.72 10.01 -0.60
C ALA A 348 23.28 9.10 -1.71
N TRP A 349 22.54 8.05 -2.08
CA TRP A 349 22.90 7.14 -3.16
C TRP A 349 22.08 7.45 -4.41
N PHE A 350 22.74 7.63 -5.56
CA PHE A 350 22.07 7.79 -6.84
C PHE A 350 22.09 6.49 -7.60
N THR A 351 20.94 6.03 -8.10
CA THR A 351 20.83 4.83 -8.93
C THR A 351 19.92 5.09 -10.12
N PRO A 352 20.08 4.35 -11.22
CA PRO A 352 19.14 4.41 -12.33
C PRO A 352 17.71 4.10 -11.87
N SER A 353 16.73 4.80 -12.44
CA SER A 353 15.31 4.85 -12.05
C SER A 353 15.00 5.68 -10.80
N MET A 354 15.95 6.40 -10.22
CA MET A 354 15.67 7.45 -9.24
C MET A 354 15.25 8.75 -9.92
N ILE A 355 14.36 9.50 -9.29
CA ILE A 355 13.98 10.84 -9.73
C ILE A 355 14.82 11.84 -8.95
N VAL A 356 15.53 12.68 -9.68
CA VAL A 356 16.54 13.61 -9.15
C VAL A 356 16.32 15.00 -9.70
N LEU A 357 16.83 15.97 -8.95
CA LEU A 357 16.97 17.35 -9.38
C LEU A 357 18.41 17.55 -9.85
N VAL A 358 18.57 18.02 -11.08
CA VAL A 358 19.88 18.31 -11.66
C VAL A 358 19.90 19.77 -12.09
N ASP A 359 20.92 20.50 -11.68
CA ASP A 359 21.19 21.84 -12.18
C ASP A 359 22.47 21.84 -13.00
N GLY A 360 22.45 22.51 -14.14
CA GLY A 360 23.49 22.37 -15.13
C GLY A 360 23.25 23.19 -16.38
N ILE A 361 24.13 23.00 -17.35
CA ILE A 361 24.16 23.73 -18.62
C ILE A 361 23.97 22.74 -19.75
N TYR A 362 23.14 23.12 -20.72
CA TYR A 362 22.99 22.37 -21.96
C TYR A 362 24.01 22.82 -23.00
N GLU A 363 24.73 21.85 -23.54
CA GLU A 363 25.67 22.01 -24.64
C GLU A 363 25.14 21.24 -25.86
N GLU A 364 24.99 21.95 -26.98
CA GLU A 364 24.64 21.33 -28.26
C GLU A 364 25.92 20.73 -28.84
N GLU A 365 25.93 19.42 -29.11
CA GLU A 365 27.03 18.80 -29.87
C GLU A 365 26.73 18.97 -31.36
N ASP A 366 27.69 19.54 -32.09
CA ASP A 366 27.63 19.77 -33.54
C ASP A 366 27.76 18.48 -34.38
N GLU A 367 27.54 17.30 -33.80
CA GLU A 367 27.59 16.07 -34.58
C GLU A 367 26.40 16.01 -35.55
N GLU A 368 26.72 15.94 -36.85
CA GLU A 368 25.81 15.82 -38.00
C GLU A 368 24.88 14.59 -37.96
N MET A 369 24.84 13.84 -36.85
CA MET A 369 23.99 12.69 -36.60
C MET A 369 22.76 13.07 -35.75
N GLY A 370 21.89 13.94 -36.27
CA GLY A 370 20.55 14.09 -35.69
C GLY A 370 19.96 15.49 -35.70
N LYS A 371 19.84 16.13 -36.87
CA LYS A 371 18.87 17.21 -37.06
C LYS A 371 17.45 16.64 -36.90
N GLY A 372 16.91 16.71 -35.68
CA GLY A 372 15.52 16.46 -35.36
C GLY A 372 15.31 15.51 -34.17
N LEU A 373 14.11 15.56 -33.60
CA LEU A 373 13.55 14.64 -32.58
C LEU A 373 13.43 13.16 -33.08
N GLY A 374 14.29 12.73 -34.00
CA GLY A 374 14.14 11.54 -34.85
C GLY A 374 14.96 10.32 -34.46
N GLY A 375 15.62 10.30 -33.31
CA GLY A 375 16.28 9.10 -32.78
C GLY A 375 15.31 8.26 -31.97
N THR A 376 14.72 7.22 -32.57
CA THR A 376 13.85 6.23 -31.92
C THR A 376 14.57 5.48 -30.80
N ARG A 377 14.67 6.05 -29.59
CA ARG A 377 15.09 5.34 -28.36
C ARG A 377 14.92 6.19 -27.09
N GLY A 378 13.71 6.25 -26.55
CA GLY A 378 13.41 6.93 -25.28
C GLY A 378 11.96 7.41 -25.22
N VAL A 379 11.44 7.69 -24.03
CA VAL A 379 10.14 8.35 -23.90
C VAL A 379 10.30 9.79 -24.39
N GLY A 380 9.59 10.17 -25.46
CA GLY A 380 9.62 11.53 -26.02
C GLY A 380 10.76 11.84 -27.02
N GLY A 381 11.57 10.85 -27.38
CA GLY A 381 12.77 11.04 -28.23
C GLY A 381 13.99 11.48 -27.42
N VAL A 382 15.18 11.20 -27.95
CA VAL A 382 16.45 11.67 -27.36
C VAL A 382 16.78 13.01 -27.99
N LEU A 383 16.94 14.04 -27.17
CA LEU A 383 17.44 15.33 -27.61
C LEU A 383 18.93 15.20 -27.89
N GLY A 384 19.39 15.70 -29.05
CA GLY A 384 20.82 15.79 -29.35
C GLY A 384 21.54 16.77 -28.41
N GLY A 385 22.85 16.61 -28.28
CA GLY A 385 23.65 17.36 -27.30
C GLY A 385 23.68 16.72 -25.91
N LYS A 386 24.35 17.40 -24.99
CA LYS A 386 24.76 16.88 -23.68
C LYS A 386 24.43 17.85 -22.57
N PHE A 387 23.87 17.34 -21.47
CA PHE A 387 23.62 18.14 -20.28
C PHE A 387 24.76 17.98 -19.28
N ILE A 388 25.53 19.03 -19.06
CA ILE A 388 26.62 19.06 -18.09
C ILE A 388 26.05 19.48 -16.75
N ALA A 389 25.97 18.55 -15.81
CA ALA A 389 25.48 18.84 -14.47
C ALA A 389 26.56 19.51 -13.62
N SER A 390 26.20 20.64 -13.02
CA SER A 390 26.96 21.26 -11.93
C SER A 390 26.59 20.65 -10.59
N PHE A 391 25.32 20.26 -10.43
CA PHE A 391 24.74 19.81 -9.17
C PHE A 391 23.76 18.67 -9.40
N ILE A 392 23.78 17.69 -8.49
CA ILE A 392 22.76 16.65 -8.42
C ILE A 392 22.28 16.47 -6.98
N GLY A 393 20.95 16.39 -6.80
CA GLY A 393 20.33 16.20 -5.50
C GLY A 393 19.03 15.41 -5.58
N HIS A 394 18.66 14.79 -4.46
CA HIS A 394 17.30 14.26 -4.31
C HIS A 394 16.33 15.37 -3.90
N LEU A 395 15.05 15.10 -4.10
CA LEU A 395 13.99 15.97 -3.62
C LEU A 395 13.80 15.75 -2.13
N SER A 396 13.91 16.81 -1.33
CA SER A 396 13.64 16.75 0.11
C SER A 396 12.28 16.10 0.39
N CYS A 397 12.25 15.20 1.37
CA CYS A 397 11.00 14.60 1.84
C CYS A 397 10.10 15.65 2.52
N GLU A 398 8.79 15.53 2.33
CA GLU A 398 7.80 16.39 2.96
C GLU A 398 7.28 15.74 4.24
N THR A 399 7.14 16.51 5.32
CA THR A 399 6.63 15.94 6.58
C THR A 399 5.18 15.47 6.44
N ARG A 400 4.82 14.41 7.19
CA ARG A 400 3.44 13.88 7.25
C ARG A 400 2.42 14.97 7.58
N ALA A 401 2.75 15.85 8.52
CA ALA A 401 1.87 16.93 8.95
C ALA A 401 1.59 17.94 7.83
N THR A 402 2.61 18.31 7.04
CA THR A 402 2.44 19.18 5.86
C THR A 402 1.60 18.48 4.79
N SER A 403 1.88 17.20 4.52
CA SER A 403 1.14 16.42 3.50
C SER A 403 -0.34 16.28 3.81
N LEU A 404 -0.68 16.08 5.08
CA LEU A 404 -2.07 15.97 5.56
C LEU A 404 -2.72 17.35 5.82
N GLY A 405 -1.93 18.43 5.85
CA GLY A 405 -2.43 19.78 6.14
C GLY A 405 -2.82 19.97 7.61
N MET A 406 -2.05 19.36 8.52
CA MET A 406 -2.21 19.39 9.98
C MET A 406 -1.52 20.60 10.64
N THR A 407 -0.80 21.43 9.87
CA THR A 407 -0.16 22.66 10.34
C THR A 407 -1.23 23.70 10.69
N GLY A 408 -1.76 23.57 11.90
CA GLY A 408 -2.81 24.39 12.49
C GLY A 408 -3.19 23.94 13.91
N ALA A 409 -2.56 22.90 14.45
CA ALA A 409 -2.77 22.46 15.83
C ALA A 409 -2.09 23.35 16.89
N ASP A 410 -1.06 24.11 16.52
CA ASP A 410 -0.39 25.07 17.40
C ASP A 410 -0.88 26.49 17.15
N GLY A 411 -2.13 26.80 17.51
CA GLY A 411 -2.64 28.15 17.86
C GLY A 411 -2.39 29.36 16.94
N ALA A 412 -1.71 29.21 15.81
CA ALA A 412 -1.31 30.28 14.91
C ALA A 412 -2.29 30.31 13.75
N GLN A 413 -3.04 31.41 13.68
CA GLN A 413 -4.04 31.75 12.66
C GLN A 413 -3.48 31.93 11.24
N ASP A 414 -2.34 31.33 10.89
CA ASP A 414 -1.92 31.22 9.50
C ASP A 414 -2.51 29.94 8.91
N GLN A 415 -3.78 30.03 8.52
CA GLN A 415 -4.32 29.21 7.45
C GLN A 415 -3.52 29.53 6.20
N SER A 416 -2.33 28.93 6.06
CA SER A 416 -1.69 28.91 4.76
C SER A 416 -2.70 28.22 3.83
N ILE A 417 -3.07 28.93 2.77
CA ILE A 417 -3.98 28.50 1.70
C ILE A 417 -3.27 27.41 0.85
N GLY A 418 -2.42 26.59 1.47
CA GLY A 418 -1.63 25.51 0.88
C GLY A 418 -2.30 24.17 1.14
N GLY A 419 -2.89 23.59 0.09
CA GLY A 419 -3.69 22.38 0.13
C GLY A 419 -2.93 21.12 0.57
N GLY A 420 -3.10 20.74 1.84
CA GLY A 420 -2.85 19.37 2.32
C GLY A 420 -3.99 18.42 1.96
N PHE A 421 -3.68 17.12 1.89
CA PHE A 421 -4.60 16.06 1.47
C PHE A 421 -5.31 15.37 2.64
N GLY A 422 -5.64 16.09 3.71
CA GLY A 422 -6.20 15.51 4.94
C GLY A 422 -7.58 14.85 4.80
N TRP A 423 -8.31 15.11 3.69
CA TRP A 423 -9.59 14.45 3.39
C TRP A 423 -9.44 13.12 2.64
N ILE A 424 -8.25 12.84 2.09
CA ILE A 424 -7.99 11.62 1.33
C ILE A 424 -7.66 10.51 2.31
N ASP A 425 -8.30 9.35 2.11
CA ASP A 425 -7.96 8.13 2.82
C ASP A 425 -6.89 7.36 2.05
N PHE A 426 -5.64 7.47 2.51
CA PHE A 426 -4.48 6.82 1.92
C PHE A 426 -4.39 5.32 2.26
N LEU A 427 -5.06 4.87 3.32
CA LEU A 427 -4.89 3.53 3.91
C LEU A 427 -6.15 2.67 3.87
N GLY A 428 -7.33 3.28 3.71
CA GLY A 428 -8.63 2.61 3.82
C GLY A 428 -9.17 2.53 5.26
N VAL A 429 -8.59 3.30 6.19
CA VAL A 429 -8.98 3.31 7.62
C VAL A 429 -9.68 4.59 8.06
N GLY A 430 -9.99 5.47 7.10
CA GLY A 430 -10.52 6.81 7.34
C GLY A 430 -9.46 7.89 7.17
N SER A 431 -9.90 9.07 6.73
CA SER A 431 -9.03 10.23 6.50
C SER A 431 -8.71 10.97 7.80
N GLU A 432 -7.59 11.70 7.81
CA GLU A 432 -7.11 12.45 8.98
C GLU A 432 -8.14 13.48 9.45
N ARG A 433 -8.77 14.22 8.53
CA ARG A 433 -9.76 15.23 8.89
C ARG A 433 -11.10 14.66 9.35
N ALA A 434 -11.48 13.47 8.86
CA ALA A 434 -12.74 12.85 9.24
C ALA A 434 -12.65 12.14 10.60
N VAL A 435 -11.58 11.37 10.81
CA VAL A 435 -11.49 10.43 11.94
C VAL A 435 -10.33 10.76 12.90
N GLY A 436 -9.35 11.55 12.46
CA GLY A 436 -8.12 11.82 13.23
C GLY A 436 -8.36 12.51 14.57
N GLN A 437 -9.25 13.51 14.65
CA GLN A 437 -9.54 14.18 15.93
C GLN A 437 -10.18 13.22 16.94
N LYS A 438 -11.13 12.38 16.51
CA LYS A 438 -11.76 11.35 17.35
C LYS A 438 -10.69 10.37 17.86
N MET A 439 -9.83 9.90 16.96
CA MET A 439 -8.77 8.94 17.31
C MET A 439 -7.71 9.53 18.23
N ARG A 440 -7.35 10.81 18.10
CA ARG A 440 -6.41 11.48 19.04
C ARG A 440 -6.99 11.57 20.44
N ARG A 441 -8.28 11.87 20.59
CA ARG A 441 -8.94 11.85 21.91
C ARG A 441 -8.93 10.45 22.51
N VAL A 442 -9.18 9.42 21.71
CA VAL A 442 -9.12 8.01 22.15
C VAL A 442 -7.69 7.63 22.56
N GLU A 443 -6.71 7.98 21.73
CA GLU A 443 -5.29 7.78 22.01
C GLU A 443 -4.85 8.47 23.30
N GLU A 444 -5.17 9.75 23.49
CA GLU A 444 -4.84 10.50 24.70
C GLU A 444 -5.47 9.88 25.93
N ARG A 445 -6.73 9.44 25.87
CA ARG A 445 -7.38 8.76 27.01
C ARG A 445 -6.70 7.44 27.34
N LEU A 446 -6.34 6.63 26.34
CA LEU A 446 -5.75 5.30 26.54
C LEU A 446 -4.29 5.37 26.96
N LEU A 447 -3.50 6.24 26.33
CA LEU A 447 -2.10 6.44 26.69
C LEU A 447 -1.94 7.19 28.02
N ARG A 448 -2.82 8.15 28.37
CA ARG A 448 -2.76 8.79 29.70
C ARG A 448 -3.06 7.83 30.84
N ARG A 449 -4.06 6.95 30.69
CA ARG A 449 -4.35 5.88 31.66
C ARG A 449 -3.12 4.97 31.86
N LEU A 450 -2.35 4.71 30.80
CA LEU A 450 -1.10 3.93 30.85
C LEU A 450 0.10 4.68 31.45
N THR A 451 0.08 6.02 31.54
CA THR A 451 1.16 6.81 32.14
C THR A 451 0.99 7.10 33.62
N THR A 452 -0.25 7.01 34.14
CA THR A 452 -0.55 7.27 35.56
C THR A 452 -0.38 6.05 36.46
N ASP A 453 -0.57 4.85 35.92
CA ASP A 453 -0.22 3.62 36.62
C ASP A 453 1.23 3.25 36.29
N GLU A 454 2.07 2.99 37.29
CA GLU A 454 3.41 2.37 37.14
C GLU A 454 3.34 0.93 36.56
N ALA A 455 2.22 0.55 35.96
CA ALA A 455 2.00 -0.65 35.19
C ALA A 455 2.60 -0.48 33.78
N ALA A 456 3.88 -0.80 33.67
CA ALA A 456 4.67 -1.06 32.47
C ALA A 456 4.00 -0.80 31.10
N ASP A 457 4.55 0.15 30.34
CA ASP A 457 4.30 0.45 28.91
C ASP A 457 3.73 -0.71 28.04
N ARG A 458 2.40 -0.89 28.02
CA ARG A 458 1.72 -1.77 27.07
C ARG A 458 1.80 -1.29 25.61
N SER A 459 2.41 -0.14 25.35
CA SER A 459 2.57 0.49 24.03
C SER A 459 3.90 0.14 23.33
N ARG A 460 4.57 -0.93 23.75
CA ARG A 460 5.83 -1.39 23.15
C ARG A 460 5.58 -2.34 21.98
N LEU A 461 6.28 -2.10 20.88
CA LEU A 461 6.40 -3.00 19.75
C LEU A 461 7.79 -3.61 19.76
N VAL A 462 7.86 -4.92 19.57
CA VAL A 462 9.11 -5.67 19.52
C VAL A 462 9.32 -6.13 18.08
N VAL A 463 10.44 -5.74 17.48
CA VAL A 463 10.77 -6.04 16.08
C VAL A 463 11.98 -6.96 16.03
N LEU A 464 11.79 -8.14 15.45
CA LEU A 464 12.83 -9.12 15.16
C LEU A 464 13.01 -9.25 13.65
N GLY A 465 14.26 -9.16 13.19
CA GLY A 465 14.62 -9.25 11.77
C GLY A 465 15.46 -10.47 11.44
N GLU A 466 15.32 -11.01 10.21
CA GLU A 466 16.01 -12.22 9.73
C GLU A 466 15.93 -13.39 10.73
N VAL A 467 14.71 -13.82 11.05
CA VAL A 467 14.51 -14.95 11.96
C VAL A 467 14.73 -16.26 11.20
N ASN A 468 15.98 -16.61 10.92
CA ASN A 468 16.35 -17.84 10.19
C ASN A 468 16.10 -19.10 11.04
N LEU A 469 14.96 -19.75 10.84
CA LEU A 469 14.52 -20.92 11.60
C LEU A 469 15.33 -22.19 11.29
N ASP A 470 16.04 -22.23 10.16
CA ASP A 470 16.92 -23.34 9.79
C ASP A 470 18.20 -23.41 10.63
N ASN A 471 18.59 -22.30 11.28
CA ASN A 471 19.72 -22.29 12.20
C ASN A 471 19.25 -22.75 13.60
N PRO A 472 19.82 -23.83 14.16
CA PRO A 472 19.40 -24.36 15.46
C PRO A 472 19.62 -23.38 16.62
N LYS A 473 20.43 -22.32 16.43
CA LYS A 473 20.65 -21.28 17.44
C LYS A 473 19.52 -20.25 17.52
N THR A 474 18.71 -20.12 16.47
CA THR A 474 17.64 -19.09 16.39
C THR A 474 16.50 -19.38 17.36
N LEU A 475 16.09 -20.64 17.50
CA LEU A 475 14.99 -21.03 18.39
C LEU A 475 15.34 -20.83 19.88
N PRO A 476 16.53 -21.21 20.39
CA PRO A 476 16.98 -20.86 21.74
C PRO A 476 17.06 -19.35 21.97
N ALA A 477 17.58 -18.58 21.01
CA ALA A 477 17.62 -17.12 21.07
C ALA A 477 16.22 -16.53 21.22
N LEU A 478 15.27 -17.00 20.40
CA LEU A 478 13.88 -16.57 20.46
C LEU A 478 13.24 -16.94 21.80
N ARG A 479 13.45 -18.17 22.29
CA ARG A 479 12.96 -18.61 23.61
C ARG A 479 13.48 -17.68 24.72
N LYS A 480 14.75 -17.27 24.67
CA LYS A 480 15.31 -16.33 25.64
C LYS A 480 14.65 -14.96 25.56
N ILE A 481 14.46 -14.41 24.36
CA ILE A 481 13.76 -13.13 24.16
C ILE A 481 12.32 -13.19 24.68
N LEU A 482 11.57 -14.24 24.33
CA LEU A 482 10.20 -14.42 24.80
C LEU A 482 10.14 -14.61 26.32
N SER A 483 11.15 -15.25 26.93
CA SER A 483 11.24 -15.38 28.39
C SER A 483 11.43 -14.04 29.10
N ILE A 484 12.13 -13.08 28.51
CA ILE A 484 12.30 -11.73 29.07
C ILE A 484 10.93 -11.03 29.16
N TYR A 485 10.13 -11.13 28.11
CA TYR A 485 8.79 -10.53 28.08
C TYR A 485 7.75 -11.31 28.89
N SER A 486 7.92 -12.62 29.03
CA SER A 486 7.04 -13.45 29.86
C SER A 486 7.37 -13.36 31.36
N ALA A 487 8.61 -13.03 31.73
CA ALA A 487 9.02 -12.86 33.12
C ALA A 487 8.66 -11.47 33.67
N GLY A 488 8.41 -10.49 32.79
CA GLY A 488 7.81 -9.21 33.16
C GLY A 488 6.38 -9.38 33.66
N ASP A 489 5.89 -8.37 34.39
CA ASP A 489 4.49 -8.33 34.85
C ASP A 489 3.51 -8.51 33.66
N GLN A 490 2.31 -9.05 33.88
CA GLN A 490 1.33 -9.25 32.80
C GLN A 490 0.94 -7.93 32.10
N ALA A 491 1.10 -6.81 32.81
CA ALA A 491 0.98 -5.46 32.29
C ALA A 491 2.17 -5.02 31.41
N ALA A 492 3.35 -5.65 31.50
CA ALA A 492 4.54 -5.30 30.73
C ALA A 492 4.66 -6.02 29.38
N ALA A 493 3.69 -6.87 29.02
CA ALA A 493 3.71 -7.60 27.76
C ALA A 493 3.64 -6.63 26.56
N PRO A 494 4.45 -6.85 25.50
CA PRO A 494 4.43 -5.98 24.32
C PRO A 494 3.09 -6.05 23.58
N LEU A 495 2.67 -4.95 22.98
CA LEU A 495 1.44 -4.89 22.17
C LEU A 495 1.53 -5.83 20.96
N THR A 496 2.66 -5.75 20.26
CA THR A 496 2.88 -6.44 18.99
C THR A 496 4.31 -6.96 18.91
N LEU A 497 4.45 -8.23 18.55
CA LEU A 497 5.71 -8.87 18.18
C LEU A 497 5.75 -9.05 16.67
N ILE A 498 6.70 -8.38 16.03
CA ILE A 498 6.87 -8.38 14.57
C ILE A 498 8.07 -9.28 14.25
N LEU A 499 7.79 -10.39 13.57
CA LEU A 499 8.78 -11.34 13.09
C LEU A 499 8.93 -11.14 11.58
N MET A 500 10.04 -10.53 11.16
CA MET A 500 10.34 -10.30 9.76
C MET A 500 11.29 -11.36 9.22
N GLY A 501 10.97 -11.89 8.04
CA GLY A 501 11.82 -12.81 7.31
C GLY A 501 13.16 -12.19 6.88
N ASN A 502 14.08 -12.95 6.30
CA ASN A 502 13.90 -14.31 5.78
C ASN A 502 13.77 -15.36 6.89
N PHE A 503 12.82 -16.29 6.75
CA PHE A 503 12.65 -17.38 7.74
C PHE A 503 13.59 -18.56 7.49
N VAL A 504 14.23 -18.62 6.32
CA VAL A 504 15.25 -19.61 5.98
C VAL A 504 16.45 -18.88 5.41
N SER A 505 17.67 -19.29 5.78
CA SER A 505 18.91 -18.66 5.31
C SER A 505 19.11 -18.80 3.80
N GLN A 506 18.80 -19.97 3.25
CA GLN A 506 18.96 -20.29 1.83
C GLN A 506 17.61 -20.39 1.11
N PRO A 507 17.54 -19.96 -0.17
CA PRO A 507 16.31 -20.07 -0.95
C PRO A 507 15.90 -21.54 -1.16
N VAL A 508 14.61 -21.81 -1.03
CA VAL A 508 14.03 -23.13 -1.33
C VAL A 508 13.93 -23.28 -2.84
N MET A 509 14.78 -24.13 -3.41
CA MET A 509 14.77 -24.42 -4.84
C MET A 509 13.91 -25.65 -5.14
N ALA A 510 13.01 -25.53 -6.13
CA ALA A 510 12.32 -26.68 -6.67
C ALA A 510 13.38 -27.67 -7.20
N ARG A 511 13.43 -28.88 -6.62
CA ARG A 511 14.38 -30.00 -6.90
C ARG A 511 15.62 -30.10 -6.00
N SER A 512 15.82 -29.22 -5.03
CA SER A 512 16.90 -29.42 -4.04
C SER A 512 16.50 -30.52 -3.04
N ARG A 513 17.33 -31.56 -2.87
CA ARG A 513 17.08 -32.64 -1.90
C ARG A 513 17.34 -32.12 -0.48
N GLY A 514 16.35 -32.25 0.41
CA GLY A 514 16.49 -31.96 1.85
C GLY A 514 16.27 -30.49 2.27
N LYS A 515 15.82 -29.62 1.36
CA LYS A 515 15.49 -28.20 1.63
C LYS A 515 14.27 -27.76 0.82
N GLY A 516 13.20 -28.55 0.88
CA GLY A 516 11.95 -28.34 0.19
C GLY A 516 10.89 -27.65 1.06
N SER A 517 9.63 -27.78 0.62
CA SER A 517 8.47 -27.24 1.33
C SER A 517 8.12 -28.01 2.61
N VAL A 518 8.59 -29.25 2.76
CA VAL A 518 8.33 -30.08 3.94
C VAL A 518 9.14 -29.58 5.12
N GLU A 519 10.44 -29.37 4.91
CA GLU A 519 11.36 -28.85 5.92
C GLU A 519 10.95 -27.42 6.34
N TYR A 520 10.51 -26.59 5.38
CA TYR A 520 9.95 -25.28 5.70
C TYR A 520 8.75 -25.37 6.65
N LYS A 521 7.87 -26.35 6.44
CA LYS A 521 6.73 -26.58 7.33
C LYS A 521 7.18 -27.05 8.71
N GLU A 522 8.15 -27.95 8.78
CA GLU A 522 8.72 -28.44 10.03
C GLU A 522 9.31 -27.29 10.88
N TYR A 523 10.04 -26.36 10.26
CA TYR A 523 10.55 -25.16 10.95
C TYR A 523 9.44 -24.30 11.57
N PHE A 524 8.31 -24.11 10.87
CA PHE A 524 7.16 -23.41 11.43
C PHE A 524 6.43 -24.20 12.52
N ASP A 525 6.46 -25.54 12.45
CA ASP A 525 5.91 -26.40 13.48
C ASP A 525 6.77 -26.40 14.76
N GLU A 526 8.10 -26.32 14.63
CA GLU A 526 9.04 -26.11 15.72
C GLU A 526 8.85 -24.72 16.37
N LEU A 527 8.75 -23.67 15.56
CA LEU A 527 8.43 -22.33 16.04
C LEU A 527 7.09 -22.32 16.80
N GLY A 528 6.08 -23.01 16.28
CA GLY A 528 4.80 -23.18 16.98
C GLY A 528 4.96 -23.86 18.34
N THR A 529 5.87 -24.82 18.47
CA THR A 529 6.18 -25.46 19.75
C THR A 529 6.81 -24.49 20.74
N VAL A 530 7.76 -23.65 20.31
CA VAL A 530 8.35 -22.60 21.15
C VAL A 530 7.31 -21.59 21.61
N LEU A 531 6.38 -21.18 20.74
CA LEU A 531 5.30 -20.25 21.09
C LEU A 531 4.29 -20.87 22.08
N ALA A 532 4.07 -22.18 22.01
CA ALA A 532 3.15 -22.89 22.92
C ALA A 532 3.64 -22.86 24.38
N ASP A 533 4.95 -22.74 24.61
CA ASP A 533 5.54 -22.65 25.95
C ASP A 533 5.25 -21.30 26.64
N PHE A 534 4.78 -20.28 25.91
CA PHE A 534 4.51 -18.93 26.43
C PHE A 534 3.04 -18.49 26.21
N PRO A 535 2.06 -19.13 26.86
CA PRO A 535 0.63 -18.86 26.63
C PRO A 535 0.19 -17.46 27.08
N SER A 536 0.86 -16.85 28.06
CA SER A 536 0.60 -15.48 28.50
C SER A 536 0.81 -14.46 27.37
N LEU A 537 1.90 -14.62 26.62
CA LEU A 537 2.27 -13.73 25.52
C LEU A 537 1.38 -13.93 24.29
N VAL A 538 1.00 -15.19 23.99
CA VAL A 538 0.06 -15.51 22.90
C VAL A 538 -1.31 -14.87 23.15
N LYS A 539 -1.76 -14.78 24.40
CA LYS A 539 -3.01 -14.09 24.78
C LYS A 539 -2.87 -12.57 24.75
N ASN A 540 -1.75 -12.05 25.24
CA ASN A 540 -1.58 -10.61 25.51
C ASN A 540 -0.88 -9.81 24.39
N SER A 541 -0.34 -10.46 23.36
CA SER A 541 0.34 -9.80 22.24
C SER A 541 -0.20 -10.24 20.87
N THR A 542 -0.15 -9.33 19.90
CA THR A 542 -0.42 -9.65 18.48
C THR A 542 0.88 -10.06 17.80
N PHE A 543 0.89 -11.18 17.07
CA PHE A 543 2.06 -11.62 16.32
C PHE A 543 1.90 -11.28 14.84
N VAL A 544 2.85 -10.55 14.27
CA VAL A 544 2.84 -10.16 12.86
C VAL A 544 4.02 -10.82 12.15
N PHE A 545 3.73 -11.60 11.13
CA PHE A 545 4.73 -12.29 10.33
C PHE A 545 4.83 -11.64 8.95
N VAL A 546 6.03 -11.16 8.60
CA VAL A 546 6.30 -10.53 7.29
C VAL A 546 7.25 -11.40 6.49
N PRO A 547 6.90 -11.81 5.25
CA PRO A 547 7.72 -12.71 4.45
C PRO A 547 8.95 -12.03 3.85
N GLY A 548 9.99 -12.84 3.66
CA GLY A 548 11.27 -12.51 3.05
C GLY A 548 11.38 -12.86 1.56
N ASP A 549 12.56 -12.71 0.96
CA ASP A 549 12.83 -13.12 -0.45
C ASP A 549 13.16 -14.62 -0.52
N ASN A 550 13.74 -15.20 0.54
CA ASN A 550 14.16 -16.61 0.58
C ASN A 550 13.04 -17.58 1.03
N ASP A 551 11.85 -17.08 1.33
CA ASP A 551 10.75 -17.93 1.80
C ASP A 551 10.24 -18.88 0.71
N ALA A 552 9.69 -20.03 1.11
CA ALA A 552 9.55 -21.20 0.24
C ALA A 552 8.77 -20.97 -1.06
N TRP A 553 7.62 -20.29 -1.00
CA TRP A 553 6.78 -20.09 -2.20
C TRP A 553 7.27 -18.97 -3.13
N ILE A 554 8.11 -18.07 -2.62
CA ILE A 554 8.70 -16.98 -3.39
C ILE A 554 9.97 -17.49 -4.09
N SER A 555 10.86 -18.06 -3.29
CA SER A 555 12.14 -18.60 -3.75
C SER A 555 12.00 -19.79 -4.70
N ALA A 556 10.92 -20.58 -4.62
CA ALA A 556 10.66 -21.66 -5.56
C ALA A 556 10.55 -21.18 -7.02
N GLY A 557 10.05 -19.97 -7.25
CA GLY A 557 9.92 -19.37 -8.58
C GLY A 557 11.12 -18.51 -8.99
N THR A 558 11.80 -17.87 -8.03
CA THR A 558 12.90 -16.93 -8.32
C THR A 558 14.29 -17.53 -8.13
N THR A 559 14.40 -18.74 -7.56
CA THR A 559 15.67 -19.40 -7.24
C THR A 559 16.63 -18.51 -6.44
N GLY A 560 16.10 -17.67 -5.56
CA GLY A 560 16.88 -16.71 -4.77
C GLY A 560 17.15 -15.36 -5.45
N ALA A 561 16.63 -15.13 -6.65
CA ALA A 561 16.65 -13.81 -7.27
C ALA A 561 15.59 -12.86 -6.68
N SER A 562 15.71 -11.57 -6.99
CA SER A 562 14.76 -10.52 -6.59
C SER A 562 13.33 -10.86 -7.01
N SER A 563 12.44 -11.05 -6.05
CA SER A 563 11.03 -11.29 -6.28
C SER A 563 10.26 -9.99 -6.59
N PRO A 564 9.12 -10.07 -7.31
CA PRO A 564 8.31 -8.89 -7.57
C PRO A 564 7.61 -8.39 -6.31
N LEU A 565 7.58 -7.06 -6.14
CA LEU A 565 6.87 -6.38 -5.06
C LEU A 565 5.50 -5.86 -5.52
N PRO A 566 4.46 -5.83 -4.65
CA PRO A 566 4.39 -6.38 -3.29
C PRO A 566 4.31 -7.92 -3.24
N ARG A 567 4.73 -8.53 -2.13
CA ARG A 567 4.66 -9.99 -1.90
C ARG A 567 3.42 -10.39 -1.11
N LYS A 568 2.82 -11.52 -1.49
CA LYS A 568 1.70 -12.12 -0.75
C LYS A 568 2.14 -12.65 0.62
N PRO A 569 1.24 -12.70 1.60
CA PRO A 569 1.52 -13.27 2.92
C PRO A 569 1.83 -14.77 2.84
N ILE A 570 2.32 -15.31 3.96
CA ILE A 570 2.66 -16.73 4.10
C ILE A 570 1.40 -17.60 3.89
N PRO A 571 1.43 -18.59 2.98
CA PRO A 571 0.31 -19.51 2.78
C PRO A 571 -0.10 -20.26 4.05
N GLU A 572 -1.39 -20.55 4.16
CA GLU A 572 -1.96 -21.25 5.33
C GLU A 572 -1.41 -22.67 5.50
N VAL A 573 -0.95 -23.29 4.41
CA VAL A 573 -0.40 -24.65 4.38
C VAL A 573 0.79 -24.82 5.34
N PHE A 574 1.59 -23.76 5.54
CA PHE A 574 2.77 -23.78 6.41
C PHE A 574 2.47 -23.36 7.85
N THR A 575 1.32 -22.73 8.10
CA THR A 575 1.05 -22.00 9.35
C THR A 575 -0.06 -22.63 10.18
N SER A 576 -0.52 -23.83 9.79
CA SER A 576 -1.66 -24.50 10.41
C SER A 576 -1.49 -24.74 11.93
N ARG A 577 -0.29 -25.09 12.40
CA ARG A 577 -0.04 -25.34 13.82
C ARG A 577 -0.10 -24.06 14.64
N ILE A 578 0.58 -23.01 14.18
CA ILE A 578 0.56 -21.70 14.83
C ILE A 578 -0.87 -21.17 14.90
N ARG A 579 -1.62 -21.19 13.79
CA ARG A 579 -3.02 -20.73 13.78
C ARG A 579 -3.88 -21.45 14.81
N ARG A 580 -3.75 -22.79 14.92
CA ARG A 580 -4.48 -23.58 15.92
C ARG A 580 -4.14 -23.17 17.35
N LEU A 581 -2.88 -22.83 17.65
CA LEU A 581 -2.47 -22.37 18.98
C LEU A 581 -3.11 -21.03 19.37
N PHE A 582 -3.26 -20.11 18.42
CA PHE A 582 -3.96 -18.84 18.67
C PHE A 582 -5.47 -19.07 18.83
N THR A 583 -6.08 -19.93 18.01
CA THR A 583 -7.50 -20.27 18.14
C THR A 583 -7.83 -20.99 19.45
N SER A 584 -6.98 -21.91 19.92
CA SER A 584 -7.22 -22.64 21.19
C SER A 584 -7.10 -21.75 22.43
N ASN A 585 -6.33 -20.66 22.33
CA ASN A 585 -6.15 -19.71 23.42
C ASN A 585 -7.14 -18.53 23.36
N ALA A 586 -8.01 -18.48 22.34
CA ALA A 586 -9.04 -17.46 22.23
C ALA A 586 -10.11 -17.68 23.29
N SER A 587 -10.35 -16.65 24.11
CA SER A 587 -11.46 -16.61 25.07
C SER A 587 -12.77 -16.27 24.36
N ASN A 588 -13.90 -16.82 24.83
CA ASN A 588 -15.25 -16.43 24.37
C ASN A 588 -15.74 -15.09 24.96
N ASP A 589 -14.88 -14.36 25.65
CA ASP A 589 -15.21 -13.12 26.34
C ASP A 589 -15.16 -11.95 25.35
N SER A 590 -16.30 -11.30 25.09
CA SER A 590 -16.43 -10.20 24.12
C SER A 590 -15.75 -8.90 24.57
N SER A 591 -15.32 -8.84 25.83
CA SER A 591 -14.68 -7.67 26.44
C SER A 591 -13.22 -7.49 25.99
N ASN A 592 -12.46 -8.58 25.84
CA ASN A 592 -11.04 -8.55 25.49
C ASN A 592 -10.77 -8.85 24.02
N ALA A 593 -9.76 -8.19 23.43
CA ALA A 593 -9.35 -8.46 22.06
C ALA A 593 -8.76 -9.88 21.94
N ASN A 594 -9.28 -10.65 20.98
CA ASN A 594 -8.83 -12.03 20.76
C ASN A 594 -7.31 -12.10 20.46
N PRO A 595 -6.66 -13.21 20.83
CA PRO A 595 -5.28 -13.50 20.41
C PRO A 595 -5.23 -13.65 18.90
N GLU A 596 -4.40 -12.85 18.23
CA GLU A 596 -4.34 -12.79 16.77
C GLU A 596 -2.90 -12.98 16.26
N ALA A 597 -2.74 -13.94 15.35
CA ALA A 597 -1.54 -14.11 14.53
C ALA A 597 -1.86 -13.63 13.11
N VAL A 598 -1.27 -12.49 12.73
CA VAL A 598 -1.50 -11.84 11.45
C VAL A 598 -0.37 -12.16 10.47
N TRP A 599 -0.76 -12.65 9.31
CA TRP A 599 0.15 -12.94 8.20
C TRP A 599 0.11 -11.76 7.23
N ALA A 600 1.15 -10.94 7.26
CA ALA A 600 1.20 -9.69 6.52
C ALA A 600 1.90 -9.86 5.16
N SER A 601 1.56 -8.99 4.20
CA SER A 601 2.30 -8.85 2.95
C SER A 601 3.65 -8.15 3.15
N ASN A 602 4.49 -8.13 2.12
CA ASN A 602 5.70 -7.31 2.13
C ASN A 602 5.75 -6.34 0.92
N PRO A 603 5.64 -5.01 1.13
CA PRO A 603 5.47 -4.34 2.43
C PRO A 603 4.09 -4.55 3.05
N SER A 604 3.95 -4.18 4.32
CA SER A 604 2.67 -4.04 5.03
C SER A 604 2.66 -2.78 5.89
N ARG A 605 1.49 -2.25 6.21
CA ARG A 605 1.36 -1.06 7.08
C ARG A 605 0.57 -1.43 8.33
N LEU A 606 1.06 -1.05 9.49
CA LEU A 606 0.34 -1.12 10.75
C LEU A 606 -0.26 0.26 11.02
N SER A 607 -1.57 0.30 11.18
CA SER A 607 -2.33 1.48 11.58
C SER A 607 -2.73 1.29 13.04
N LEU A 608 -2.33 2.23 13.89
CA LEU A 608 -2.78 2.29 15.27
C LEU A 608 -3.56 3.59 15.47
N PHE A 609 -4.76 3.48 16.05
CA PHE A 609 -5.71 4.60 16.17
C PHE A 609 -6.00 5.26 14.81
N GLY A 610 -6.26 4.43 13.79
CA GLY A 610 -6.58 4.90 12.44
C GLY A 610 -5.41 5.65 11.79
N PRO A 611 -5.59 6.91 11.34
CA PRO A 611 -4.54 7.63 10.59
C PRO A 611 -3.44 8.25 11.47
N ASN A 612 -3.55 8.21 12.81
CA ASN A 612 -2.61 8.88 13.73
C ASN A 612 -1.20 8.26 13.69
N HIS A 613 -1.10 6.96 13.93
CA HIS A 613 0.16 6.23 13.92
C HIS A 613 0.17 5.24 12.77
N GLU A 614 1.11 5.47 11.84
CA GLU A 614 1.37 4.57 10.72
C GLU A 614 2.80 4.03 10.85
N ILE A 615 2.92 2.71 10.93
CA ILE A 615 4.20 2.01 10.96
C ILE A 615 4.30 1.17 9.69
N LEU A 616 5.26 1.48 8.84
CA LEU A 616 5.51 0.71 7.62
C LEU A 616 6.50 -0.43 7.92
N LEU A 617 6.15 -1.65 7.53
CA LEU A 617 7.02 -2.81 7.60
C LEU A 617 7.48 -3.16 6.18
N PHE A 618 8.79 -3.13 5.95
CA PHE A 618 9.38 -3.49 4.66
C PHE A 618 10.67 -4.27 4.86
N ARG A 619 10.73 -5.48 4.31
CA ARG A 619 11.95 -6.31 4.32
C ARG A 619 12.54 -6.33 2.93
N ASP A 620 13.73 -5.73 2.74
CA ASP A 620 14.45 -5.72 1.48
C ASP A 620 15.94 -5.42 1.68
N ASP A 621 16.82 -6.06 0.90
CA ASP A 621 18.27 -5.78 0.95
C ASP A 621 18.62 -4.55 0.11
N MET A 622 18.17 -3.38 0.56
CA MET A 622 18.24 -2.13 -0.19
C MET A 622 19.67 -1.61 -0.30
N LEU A 623 20.45 -1.61 0.78
CA LEU A 623 21.80 -1.07 0.81
C LEU A 623 22.71 -1.80 -0.18
N GLY A 624 22.72 -3.13 -0.15
CA GLY A 624 23.48 -3.92 -1.11
C GLY A 624 23.05 -3.69 -2.56
N ARG A 625 21.75 -3.45 -2.82
CA ARG A 625 21.26 -3.06 -4.16
C ARG A 625 21.69 -1.65 -4.57
N LEU A 626 21.67 -0.70 -3.64
CA LEU A 626 22.11 0.67 -3.88
C LEU A 626 23.60 0.71 -4.21
N GLN A 627 24.43 0.03 -3.41
CA GLN A 627 25.89 -0.02 -3.60
C GLN A 627 26.28 -0.62 -4.95
N ARG A 628 25.61 -1.69 -5.41
CA ARG A 628 25.90 -2.32 -6.71
C ARG A 628 25.50 -1.49 -7.93
N ASN A 629 24.53 -0.59 -7.78
CA ASN A 629 23.97 0.20 -8.88
C ASN A 629 24.22 1.71 -8.71
N ALA A 630 25.11 2.08 -7.80
CA ALA A 630 25.40 3.47 -7.49
C ALA A 630 26.06 4.15 -8.69
N VAL A 631 25.54 5.31 -9.07
CA VAL A 631 26.17 6.20 -10.04
C VAL A 631 27.25 6.99 -9.29
N VAL A 632 28.46 6.99 -9.83
CA VAL A 632 29.56 7.81 -9.31
C VAL A 632 29.35 9.25 -9.76
N VAL A 633 29.33 10.16 -8.79
CA VAL A 633 29.19 11.60 -9.01
C VAL A 633 30.54 12.25 -8.72
N GLY A 634 31.01 13.11 -9.61
CA GLY A 634 32.33 13.72 -9.52
C GLY A 634 33.44 12.78 -10.01
N GLY A 635 34.31 13.31 -10.88
CA GLY A 635 35.50 12.60 -11.31
C GLY A 635 36.52 12.51 -10.19
N SER A 636 36.48 11.45 -9.38
CA SER A 636 37.71 10.94 -8.75
C SER A 636 38.48 10.15 -9.81
N ARG A 637 39.15 10.90 -10.69
CA ARG A 637 40.39 10.43 -11.32
C ARG A 637 41.51 11.13 -10.57
N ASP A 638 42.43 10.32 -10.04
CA ASP A 638 43.67 10.65 -9.33
C ASP A 638 43.59 10.77 -7.78
N THR A 639 43.72 9.62 -7.11
CA THR A 639 44.74 9.40 -6.06
C THR A 639 45.07 7.90 -5.97
N ALA A 640 45.79 7.42 -6.98
CA ALA A 640 46.48 6.15 -6.94
C ALA A 640 47.97 6.34 -7.28
N VAL A 641 48.69 7.11 -6.44
CA VAL A 641 50.14 6.99 -6.21
C VAL A 641 50.41 7.55 -4.79
N PRO A 642 51.13 6.83 -3.91
CA PRO A 642 51.66 7.42 -2.68
C PRO A 642 52.93 8.20 -3.05
N ASN A 643 52.86 9.53 -3.02
CA ASN A 643 54.07 10.34 -3.00
C ASN A 643 54.35 10.73 -1.55
N GLU A 644 55.45 10.19 -1.07
CA GLU A 644 56.22 10.72 0.05
C GLU A 644 56.67 12.15 -0.29
N ASP A 645 56.74 12.95 0.79
CA ASP A 645 57.51 14.18 0.96
C ASP A 645 56.85 15.56 0.76
N ASP A 646 57.34 16.48 1.59
CA ASP A 646 57.01 17.89 1.84
C ASP A 646 55.74 18.15 2.68
N GLY A 647 55.78 18.67 3.92
CA GLY A 647 56.76 19.56 4.54
C GLY A 647 56.02 20.83 5.01
N GLU A 648 56.15 21.17 6.29
CA GLU A 648 55.80 22.46 6.93
C GLU A 648 54.41 22.62 7.60
N ASP A 649 54.46 22.37 8.92
CA ASP A 649 54.25 23.37 9.98
C ASP A 649 52.81 23.71 10.43
N VAL A 650 52.32 22.95 11.43
CA VAL A 650 51.42 23.49 12.47
C VAL A 650 51.83 22.95 13.84
N THR A 651 52.73 23.70 14.49
CA THR A 651 52.81 23.97 15.94
C THR A 651 52.26 22.91 16.91
N MET A 652 53.19 22.18 17.51
CA MET A 652 53.03 21.35 18.71
C MET A 652 52.93 22.23 19.97
N THR A 653 51.92 21.99 20.80
CA THR A 653 51.93 22.32 22.24
C THR A 653 52.03 21.02 23.05
N PRO A 654 52.98 20.88 23.99
CA PRO A 654 53.15 19.66 24.77
C PRO A 654 52.51 19.77 26.17
N ALA A 655 51.85 18.70 26.59
CA ALA A 655 51.66 18.27 27.99
C ALA A 655 51.06 16.85 27.91
N GLU A 656 51.89 15.80 27.96
CA GLU A 656 52.17 15.04 29.19
C GLU A 656 50.91 14.67 29.97
N ASP A 657 50.39 13.47 29.70
CA ASP A 657 50.08 12.50 30.76
C ASP A 657 50.04 11.08 30.17
N ALA A 658 50.86 10.21 30.75
CA ALA A 658 50.97 8.81 30.43
C ALA A 658 49.81 8.03 31.06
N VAL A 659 49.07 7.26 30.27
CA VAL A 659 48.27 6.11 30.72
C VAL A 659 48.05 5.12 29.58
N ASP A 660 48.66 3.96 29.76
CA ASP A 660 48.23 2.61 29.37
C ASP A 660 47.97 2.27 27.90
N ALA A 661 48.88 1.42 27.40
CA ALA A 661 48.77 0.64 26.18
C ALA A 661 47.69 -0.45 26.28
N GLU A 662 46.41 -0.08 26.20
CA GLU A 662 45.29 -0.97 25.82
C GLU A 662 44.24 -0.28 24.90
N GLY A 663 44.58 0.86 24.30
CA GLY A 663 43.62 1.79 23.65
C GLY A 663 43.36 1.65 22.13
N GLU A 664 43.98 0.74 21.39
CA GLU A 664 43.82 0.69 19.93
C GLU A 664 42.48 0.09 19.46
N ASN A 665 41.84 -0.77 20.27
CA ASN A 665 40.57 -1.41 19.91
C ASN A 665 39.32 -0.54 20.13
N SER A 666 39.39 0.50 20.99
CA SER A 666 38.24 1.38 21.26
C SER A 666 38.04 2.42 20.16
N THR A 667 39.13 3.01 19.65
CA THR A 667 39.09 4.02 18.58
C THR A 667 38.62 3.45 17.24
N GLU A 668 39.03 2.23 16.89
CA GLU A 668 38.59 1.57 15.66
C GLU A 668 37.10 1.18 15.71
N ARG A 669 36.62 0.69 16.86
CA ARG A 669 35.18 0.39 17.05
C ARG A 669 34.32 1.64 16.93
N GLU A 670 34.77 2.78 17.46
CA GLU A 670 34.07 4.06 17.34
C GLU A 670 34.06 4.55 15.89
N ARG A 671 35.17 4.43 15.16
CA ARG A 671 35.25 4.77 13.73
C ARG A 671 34.30 3.91 12.89
N VAL A 672 34.29 2.60 13.11
CA VAL A 672 33.38 1.66 12.42
C VAL A 672 31.91 1.96 12.76
N ALA A 673 31.60 2.28 14.02
CA ALA A 673 30.25 2.67 14.43
C ALA A 673 29.80 3.98 13.78
N GLN A 674 30.69 4.98 13.70
CA GLN A 674 30.43 6.24 13.01
C GLN A 674 30.23 6.05 11.50
N ALA A 675 31.06 5.22 10.86
CA ALA A 675 30.92 4.88 9.44
C ALA A 675 29.59 4.14 9.16
N SER A 676 29.23 3.21 10.04
CA SER A 676 27.95 2.49 10.01
C SER A 676 26.76 3.45 10.14
N LEU A 677 26.84 4.42 11.06
CA LEU A 677 25.82 5.44 11.25
C LEU A 677 25.70 6.39 10.05
N ARG A 678 26.83 6.79 9.44
CA ARG A 678 26.84 7.59 8.20
C ARG A 678 26.17 6.83 7.06
N THR A 679 26.48 5.54 6.91
CA THR A 679 25.87 4.66 5.90
C THR A 679 24.36 4.52 6.13
N ALA A 680 23.94 4.32 7.38
CA ALA A 680 22.53 4.28 7.76
C ALA A 680 21.79 5.59 7.45
N LYS A 681 22.37 6.75 7.80
CA LYS A 681 21.82 8.07 7.48
C LYS A 681 21.69 8.27 5.95
N ARG A 682 22.71 7.85 5.19
CA ARG A 682 22.71 7.90 3.72
C ARG A 682 21.59 7.06 3.11
N LEU A 683 21.40 5.84 3.62
CA LEU A 683 20.31 4.94 3.21
C LEU A 683 18.93 5.56 3.51
N VAL A 684 18.71 5.96 4.76
CA VAL A 684 17.42 6.52 5.21
C VAL A 684 17.04 7.76 4.42
N LYS A 685 17.99 8.68 4.23
CA LYS A 685 17.79 9.88 3.42
C LYS A 685 17.38 9.52 1.98
N THR A 686 18.13 8.63 1.34
CA THR A 686 17.87 8.19 -0.05
C THR A 686 16.44 7.65 -0.20
N VAL A 687 16.00 6.76 0.71
CA VAL A 687 14.69 6.11 0.62
C VAL A 687 13.54 7.08 0.86
N LEU A 688 13.64 7.91 1.90
CA LEU A 688 12.60 8.87 2.26
C LEU A 688 12.50 10.03 1.25
N ASP A 689 13.63 10.52 0.75
CA ASP A 689 13.66 11.53 -0.30
C ASP A 689 13.10 10.98 -1.62
N GLN A 690 13.38 9.74 -2.01
CA GLN A 690 12.73 9.14 -3.18
C GLN A 690 11.23 8.93 -3.01
N GLY A 691 10.72 8.85 -1.77
CA GLY A 691 9.29 8.69 -1.49
C GLY A 691 8.70 7.38 -2.04
N TYR A 692 9.53 6.39 -2.37
CA TYR A 692 9.12 5.13 -3.01
C TYR A 692 10.06 4.00 -2.57
N LEU A 693 9.50 2.87 -2.13
CA LEU A 693 10.26 1.76 -1.53
C LEU A 693 11.17 1.00 -2.51
N SER A 694 10.88 1.04 -3.81
CA SER A 694 11.65 0.32 -4.83
C SER A 694 12.15 1.29 -5.92
N PRO A 695 13.08 2.21 -5.62
CA PRO A 695 13.53 3.22 -6.56
C PRO A 695 14.55 2.68 -7.58
N PHE A 696 14.37 1.44 -8.02
CA PHE A 696 15.28 0.72 -8.91
C PHE A 696 14.61 0.42 -10.26
N GLN A 697 15.42 0.12 -11.28
CA GLN A 697 14.93 -0.40 -12.55
C GLN A 697 14.17 -1.72 -12.35
N SER A 698 13.16 -1.97 -13.19
CA SER A 698 12.36 -3.20 -13.13
C SER A 698 13.15 -4.48 -13.38
N SER A 699 14.33 -4.38 -14.02
CA SER A 699 15.28 -5.49 -14.21
C SER A 699 15.96 -5.91 -12.90
N ILE A 700 16.21 -4.96 -12.00
CA ILE A 700 16.87 -5.19 -10.70
C ILE A 700 15.83 -5.58 -9.65
N ARG A 701 14.72 -4.83 -9.59
CA ARG A 701 13.61 -5.09 -8.66
C ARG A 701 12.27 -4.97 -9.42
N PRO A 702 11.66 -6.09 -9.83
CA PRO A 702 10.38 -6.06 -10.51
C PRO A 702 9.26 -5.60 -9.57
N VAL A 703 8.27 -4.91 -10.12
CA VAL A 703 7.11 -4.39 -9.37
C VAL A 703 5.83 -4.74 -10.14
N HIS A 704 4.81 -5.18 -9.41
CA HIS A 704 3.46 -5.34 -9.94
C HIS A 704 2.84 -3.96 -10.23
N TRP A 705 2.56 -3.66 -11.50
CA TRP A 705 2.22 -2.30 -11.95
C TRP A 705 0.96 -1.74 -11.28
N ASP A 706 -0.10 -2.54 -11.19
CA ASP A 706 -1.38 -2.15 -10.57
C ASP A 706 -1.28 -1.96 -9.04
N TYR A 707 -0.25 -2.55 -8.40
CA TYR A 707 -0.01 -2.47 -6.96
C TYR A 707 1.19 -1.58 -6.60
N SER A 708 1.71 -0.83 -7.56
CA SER A 708 2.81 0.13 -7.34
C SER A 708 2.46 1.20 -6.31
N TRP A 709 1.17 1.55 -6.15
CA TRP A 709 0.72 2.50 -5.14
C TRP A 709 1.11 2.09 -3.71
N ALA A 710 1.02 0.81 -3.36
CA ALA A 710 1.34 0.33 -2.00
C ALA A 710 2.79 0.59 -1.59
N LEU A 711 3.69 0.78 -2.58
CA LEU A 711 5.11 1.07 -2.40
C LEU A 711 5.42 2.57 -2.21
N HIS A 712 4.43 3.46 -2.36
CA HIS A 712 4.63 4.90 -2.18
C HIS A 712 4.73 5.27 -0.70
N LEU A 713 5.73 6.06 -0.34
CA LEU A 713 5.90 6.67 0.97
C LEU A 713 5.22 8.05 0.98
N TYR A 714 3.96 8.10 0.57
CA TYR A 714 3.17 9.33 0.52
C TYR A 714 1.77 9.09 1.10
N PRO A 715 1.39 9.77 2.20
CA PRO A 715 2.24 10.62 3.07
C PRO A 715 3.36 9.80 3.76
N LEU A 716 4.35 10.49 4.34
CA LEU A 716 5.38 9.80 5.13
C LEU A 716 4.76 9.08 6.34
N PRO A 717 5.20 7.85 6.67
CA PRO A 717 4.76 7.16 7.87
C PRO A 717 5.35 7.81 9.14
N SER A 718 4.78 7.50 10.31
CA SER A 718 5.30 7.95 11.61
C SER A 718 6.59 7.19 11.96
N ALA A 719 6.60 5.89 11.68
CA ALA A 719 7.79 5.05 11.78
C ALA A 719 7.87 4.06 10.62
N MET A 720 9.08 3.62 10.30
CA MET A 720 9.36 2.65 9.26
C MET A 720 10.35 1.62 9.78
N VAL A 721 9.96 0.35 9.74
CA VAL A 721 10.84 -0.79 9.93
C VAL A 721 11.37 -1.19 8.56
N LEU A 722 12.62 -0.81 8.29
CA LEU A 722 13.36 -1.22 7.11
C LEU A 722 14.28 -2.37 7.50
N MET A 723 13.84 -3.60 7.23
CA MET A 723 14.69 -4.76 7.50
C MET A 723 15.62 -5.02 6.32
N ASP A 724 16.90 -4.77 6.54
CA ASP A 724 17.98 -4.93 5.56
C ASP A 724 19.15 -5.67 6.21
N ASN A 725 19.48 -6.84 5.69
CA ASN A 725 20.59 -7.65 6.22
C ASN A 725 21.97 -7.12 5.81
N THR A 726 22.03 -6.38 4.71
CA THR A 726 23.29 -5.79 4.22
C THR A 726 23.66 -4.53 4.96
N ALA A 727 22.71 -3.92 5.69
CA ALA A 727 22.94 -2.75 6.53
C ALA A 727 23.15 -3.14 8.00
N PRO A 728 23.98 -2.38 8.75
CA PRO A 728 24.08 -2.55 10.19
C PRO A 728 22.74 -2.25 10.87
N ALA A 729 22.58 -2.67 12.13
CA ALA A 729 21.41 -2.29 12.92
C ALA A 729 21.47 -0.81 13.28
N PHE A 730 20.36 -0.08 13.12
CA PHE A 730 20.30 1.35 13.41
C PHE A 730 18.88 1.82 13.75
N CYS A 731 18.79 2.93 14.47
CA CYS A 731 17.58 3.71 14.68
C CYS A 731 17.90 5.18 14.35
N VAL A 732 17.28 5.74 13.31
CA VAL A 732 17.56 7.11 12.84
C VAL A 732 16.25 7.81 12.52
N THR A 733 16.13 9.08 12.91
CA THR A 733 14.96 9.91 12.59
C THR A 733 15.32 10.89 11.47
N TYR A 734 14.50 10.95 10.42
CA TYR A 734 14.63 11.89 9.31
C TYR A 734 13.25 12.36 8.86
N GLY A 735 13.04 13.67 8.65
CA GLY A 735 11.75 14.21 8.21
C GLY A 735 10.56 13.95 9.15
N ARG A 736 10.82 13.80 10.46
CA ARG A 736 9.88 13.34 11.51
C ARG A 736 9.37 11.89 11.32
N CYS A 737 9.94 11.11 10.40
CA CYS A 737 9.76 9.67 10.31
C CYS A 737 10.90 8.96 11.04
N HIS A 738 10.57 8.04 11.95
CA HIS A 738 11.57 7.23 12.65
C HIS A 738 11.84 5.93 11.89
N VAL A 739 13.04 5.75 11.35
CA VAL A 739 13.43 4.56 10.59
C VAL A 739 14.31 3.64 11.44
N MET A 740 13.95 2.36 11.49
CA MET A 740 14.63 1.35 12.29
C MET A 740 14.99 0.12 11.45
N ASN A 741 16.20 -0.39 11.64
CA ASN A 741 16.65 -1.67 11.11
C ASN A 741 17.18 -2.53 12.27
N PRO A 742 16.50 -3.63 12.65
CA PRO A 742 16.99 -4.51 13.72
C PRO A 742 18.26 -5.28 13.31
N GLY A 743 18.53 -5.41 12.01
CA GLY A 743 19.58 -6.30 11.51
C GLY A 743 19.24 -7.78 11.74
N SER A 744 20.20 -8.66 11.46
CA SER A 744 20.02 -10.09 11.72
C SER A 744 19.85 -10.38 13.21
N LEU A 745 18.86 -11.21 13.55
CA LEU A 745 18.59 -11.65 14.92
C LEU A 745 19.84 -12.26 15.56
N LEU A 746 20.57 -13.09 14.82
CA LEU A 746 21.83 -13.67 15.26
C LEU A 746 22.98 -12.78 14.81
N MET A 747 23.81 -12.31 15.76
CA MET A 747 24.99 -11.53 15.43
C MET A 747 26.10 -12.44 14.88
N ALA A 748 26.64 -12.07 13.70
CA ALA A 748 27.76 -12.78 13.10
C ALA A 748 29.08 -12.60 13.90
N ASP A 749 29.25 -11.43 14.51
CA ASP A 749 30.48 -11.01 15.20
C ASP A 749 30.58 -11.55 16.64
N ARG A 750 29.44 -11.80 17.30
CA ARG A 750 29.39 -12.29 18.70
C ARG A 750 28.60 -13.59 18.79
N ARG A 751 29.31 -14.67 19.11
CA ARG A 751 28.70 -16.00 19.27
C ARG A 751 27.71 -15.99 20.45
N GLY A 752 26.47 -16.40 20.20
CA GLY A 752 25.46 -16.58 21.24
C GLY A 752 24.80 -15.29 21.72
N THR A 753 24.82 -14.22 20.93
CA THR A 753 24.08 -12.98 21.24
C THR A 753 23.00 -12.73 20.19
N ALA A 754 21.78 -12.46 20.67
CA ALA A 754 20.63 -12.12 19.87
C ALA A 754 20.34 -10.61 19.94
N ARG A 755 19.96 -9.99 18.83
CA ARG A 755 19.63 -8.56 18.74
C ARG A 755 18.21 -8.35 18.23
N TRP A 756 17.51 -7.36 18.80
CA TRP A 756 16.20 -6.93 18.33
C TRP A 756 15.97 -5.44 18.65
N ILE A 757 14.85 -4.88 18.20
CA ILE A 757 14.47 -3.48 18.49
C ILE A 757 13.19 -3.43 19.32
N GLU A 758 13.21 -2.59 20.35
CA GLU A 758 12.03 -2.16 21.11
C GLU A 758 11.62 -0.76 20.65
N TYR A 759 10.42 -0.62 20.12
CA TYR A 759 9.84 0.64 19.71
C TYR A 759 8.63 0.96 20.57
N LYS A 760 8.73 2.00 21.41
CA LYS A 760 7.58 2.55 22.13
C LYS A 760 6.89 3.59 21.25
N ILE A 761 5.57 3.51 21.15
CA ILE A 761 4.77 4.40 20.30
C ILE A 761 5.00 5.85 20.73
N GLY A 762 5.36 6.70 19.77
CA GLY A 762 5.65 8.12 20.00
C GLY A 762 7.05 8.43 20.55
N SER A 763 7.87 7.42 20.86
CA SER A 763 9.27 7.62 21.27
C SER A 763 10.26 7.10 20.21
N LEU A 764 11.56 7.15 20.53
CA LEU A 764 12.61 6.57 19.70
C LEU A 764 12.73 5.06 19.97
N GLY A 765 13.04 4.29 18.94
CA GLY A 765 13.35 2.87 19.03
C GLY A 765 14.72 2.63 19.63
N GLN A 766 14.84 1.60 20.48
CA GLN A 766 16.06 1.21 21.15
C GLN A 766 16.49 -0.20 20.69
N ILE A 767 17.77 -0.35 20.39
CA ILE A 767 18.35 -1.65 20.06
C ILE A 767 18.64 -2.38 21.38
N ARG A 768 18.22 -3.64 21.48
CA ARG A 768 18.46 -4.53 22.61
C ARG A 768 19.30 -5.72 22.16
N GLU A 769 20.16 -6.20 23.05
CA GLU A 769 20.99 -7.38 22.85
C GLU A 769 20.86 -8.31 24.07
N CYS A 770 20.84 -9.61 23.85
CA CYS A 770 20.79 -10.62 24.91
C CYS A 770 21.67 -11.82 24.57
N GLY A 771 22.43 -12.31 25.55
CA GLY A 771 23.12 -13.60 25.47
C GLY A 771 22.17 -14.77 25.74
N PHE A 772 22.29 -15.85 24.97
CA PHE A 772 21.44 -17.03 25.08
C PHE A 772 22.22 -18.35 25.11
#